data_AF-M2SSR3-F1
#
_entry.id   AF-M2SSR3-F1
#
_cell.length_a   1.000
_cell.length_b   1.000
_cell.length_c   1.000
_cell.angle_alpha   90.00
_cell.angle_beta   90.00
_cell.angle_gamma   90.00
#
_symmetry.space_group_name_H-M   'P 1'
#
loop_
_entity.id
_entity.type
_entity.pdbx_description
1 polymer ?
#
loop_
_entity_poly.entity_id
_entity_poly.type
_entity_poly.pdbx_seq_one_letter_code
_entity_poly.pdbx_strand_id
1 'polypeptide(L)'
;MARVTKSIAALSLASGALASPLIARQYNATSPCAQVASSVATQTADVPTVPAQLAYDCLTSVPFNQSAALALVDGVVPYFRWQSTTVWLKDPPKEYVEKVQPAVDIWGELDTIREKVVKSEYDNEYEFGFELYRLLQTTHDGHFVYVPDIVGTVFNFARPIPLVSASSDGKELPKAYVYADVLAESFGNATFKASPITKINGQDAQEYLENWSQYGSLQDRDALYNNVFYELATVSLGPTGSGIGTFAGSGRGRWIYPGATTVLDFANGTSYTYENFAKVLIPFDGITDGESLYKLWFTGNPPTETEDPAPSNSTTPTPSASASASATPIPAPGYPPPVVRQSQNLIGGYFLEDEYSDVAVLSVPSFVGTDAQVQFQATAVKFLSAAKAAGKKKLVVDVQANGGGTILLGYDLYLLLFPKDINHAAADRFRAFESTDIIGQQFSKASEGVTREPVTQEQNETLYDLQGNVVSSMFNYRTDLDVDEKPFSSWAEKFGPHHMKGDNFSSLFRWDLNDPLITQNSGGIYVHGYGPLSNYTEQPFAAEDVVVITDGYCASTCTIFSELMRQRAGVKYISLGGRPREGITQAVGGVKGTNDLPWTYIQFLAQYAVLNTTSSAEEVAQLNNTELNQYWSSVPFDRLAIGSAMNVNFRDGIRDGDETDTPLQFIYEPADCRILYTKQMTIDITAIWKAAADTTWGGKSHCIAGDFGGYSTNTLTKRELSGREEALSKRMKQWRRNLAPQDYPLDVRTDMRKAKIMGDGVMWP
;
A
#
# COMPACT_ATOMS: atom_id res chain seq x y z
N MET A 1 79.40 30.14 -26.04
CA MET A 1 78.61 28.89 -25.94
C MET A 1 77.41 29.15 -25.04
N ALA A 2 76.24 28.78 -25.53
CA ALA A 2 74.92 29.20 -25.09
C ALA A 2 74.27 28.20 -24.11
N ARG A 3 73.33 28.71 -23.29
CA ARG A 3 72.09 28.06 -22.79
C ARG A 3 71.39 29.08 -21.89
N VAL A 4 70.43 29.85 -22.40
CA VAL A 4 68.99 29.57 -22.57
C VAL A 4 68.24 29.49 -21.24
N THR A 5 67.56 30.59 -20.93
CA THR A 5 66.65 30.81 -19.80
C THR A 5 65.19 30.81 -20.26
N LYS A 6 64.34 30.26 -19.39
CA LYS A 6 62.87 30.20 -19.48
C LYS A 6 62.23 31.58 -19.32
N SER A 7 61.06 31.78 -19.93
CA SER A 7 59.82 32.30 -19.30
C SER A 7 58.67 32.29 -20.31
N ILE A 8 57.50 31.79 -19.88
CA ILE A 8 56.22 31.84 -20.62
C ILE A 8 55.23 32.61 -19.75
N ALA A 9 54.52 33.56 -20.36
CA ALA A 9 53.36 34.25 -19.81
C ALA A 9 52.20 34.18 -20.81
N ALA A 10 51.00 34.21 -20.24
CA ALA A 10 49.66 34.00 -20.80
C ALA A 10 49.27 34.88 -22.00
N LEU A 11 48.24 34.48 -22.76
CA LEU A 11 47.02 35.30 -22.98
C LEU A 11 45.92 34.56 -23.77
N SER A 12 44.69 34.90 -23.38
CA SER A 12 43.36 34.55 -23.88
C SER A 12 43.11 34.85 -25.36
N LEU A 13 42.04 34.30 -25.94
CA LEU A 13 41.22 34.96 -26.98
C LEU A 13 39.86 34.26 -27.17
N ALA A 14 38.81 35.07 -27.16
CA ALA A 14 37.43 34.75 -27.53
C ALA A 14 37.19 35.05 -29.02
N SER A 15 36.18 34.42 -29.63
CA SER A 15 35.34 34.86 -30.78
C SER A 15 34.37 33.70 -31.10
N GLY A 16 33.07 33.84 -31.35
CA GLY A 16 32.34 34.88 -32.09
C GLY A 16 31.74 34.23 -33.34
N ALA A 17 30.42 34.01 -33.35
CA ALA A 17 29.68 33.22 -34.34
C ALA A 17 29.58 33.86 -35.75
N LEU A 18 29.45 33.01 -36.77
CA LEU A 18 28.87 33.35 -38.08
C LEU A 18 28.00 32.18 -38.56
N ALA A 19 26.75 32.48 -38.89
CA ALA A 19 25.79 31.57 -39.51
C ALA A 19 25.81 31.72 -41.04
N SER A 20 25.71 30.60 -41.77
CA SER A 20 24.96 30.49 -43.04
C SER A 20 24.87 29.04 -43.54
N PRO A 21 23.89 28.72 -44.41
CA PRO A 21 23.14 27.47 -44.36
C PRO A 21 23.49 26.50 -45.50
N LEU A 22 23.52 25.19 -45.22
CA LEU A 22 23.57 24.14 -46.25
C LEU A 22 22.82 22.87 -45.79
N ILE A 23 21.58 22.76 -46.27
CA ILE A 23 20.99 21.57 -46.91
C ILE A 23 21.41 20.19 -46.34
N ALA A 24 20.47 19.63 -45.58
CA ALA A 24 20.06 18.22 -45.54
C ALA A 24 21.05 17.17 -46.10
N ARG A 25 21.74 16.51 -45.17
CA ARG A 25 22.00 15.06 -45.24
C ARG A 25 21.44 14.44 -43.96
N GLN A 26 20.38 13.66 -44.12
CA GLN A 26 19.79 12.81 -43.08
C GLN A 26 20.89 11.97 -42.43
N TYR A 27 21.25 12.30 -41.20
CA TYR A 27 21.84 11.35 -40.28
C TYR A 27 20.70 10.43 -39.82
N ASN A 28 20.89 9.12 -39.95
CA ASN A 28 19.96 8.06 -39.53
C ASN A 28 19.30 8.42 -38.18
N ALA A 29 18.00 8.71 -38.18
CA ALA A 29 17.24 8.87 -36.95
C ALA A 29 17.14 7.48 -36.29
N THR A 30 17.98 7.21 -35.30
CA THR A 30 17.84 6.05 -34.44
C THR A 30 16.52 6.18 -33.67
N SER A 31 15.72 5.11 -33.64
CA SER A 31 14.45 5.08 -32.91
C SER A 31 14.64 5.49 -31.44
N PRO A 32 13.61 5.98 -30.75
CA PRO A 32 13.72 6.31 -29.33
C PRO A 32 14.22 5.13 -28.48
N CYS A 33 13.73 3.92 -28.74
CA CYS A 33 14.20 2.72 -28.01
C CYS A 33 15.66 2.36 -28.32
N ALA A 34 16.16 2.59 -29.54
CA ALA A 34 17.59 2.43 -29.84
C ALA A 34 18.47 3.46 -29.11
N GLN A 35 17.96 4.68 -28.92
CA GLN A 35 18.66 5.70 -28.13
C GLN A 35 18.70 5.33 -26.64
N VAL A 36 17.63 4.73 -26.10
CA VAL A 36 17.64 4.15 -24.74
C VAL A 36 18.68 3.05 -24.64
N ALA A 37 18.69 2.08 -25.56
CA ALA A 37 19.66 0.99 -25.56
C ALA A 37 21.11 1.51 -25.57
N SER A 38 21.40 2.49 -26.42
CA SER A 38 22.72 3.14 -26.50
C SER A 38 23.11 3.83 -25.19
N SER A 39 22.18 4.55 -24.55
CA SER A 39 22.41 5.21 -23.26
C SER A 39 22.69 4.20 -22.15
N VAL A 40 21.86 3.16 -22.04
CA VAL A 40 21.97 2.12 -21.01
C VAL A 40 23.29 1.36 -21.10
N ALA A 41 23.73 1.01 -22.32
CA ALA A 41 24.98 0.29 -22.56
C ALA A 41 26.25 1.03 -22.05
N THR A 42 26.14 2.34 -21.81
CA THR A 42 27.27 3.18 -21.34
C THR A 42 27.27 3.40 -19.82
N GLN A 43 26.24 2.95 -19.11
CA GLN A 43 26.07 3.18 -17.68
C GLN A 43 26.52 1.98 -16.85
N THR A 44 27.08 2.24 -15.67
CA THR A 44 27.54 1.22 -14.72
C THR A 44 26.67 1.11 -13.47
N ALA A 45 25.58 1.87 -13.39
CA ALA A 45 24.66 1.86 -12.26
C ALA A 45 23.82 0.56 -12.24
N ASP A 46 23.54 0.03 -11.04
CA ASP A 46 22.65 -1.15 -10.86
C ASP A 46 21.31 -1.00 -11.58
N VAL A 47 20.73 0.21 -11.54
CA VAL A 47 19.53 0.59 -12.29
C VAL A 47 19.87 1.83 -13.13
N PRO A 48 20.10 1.67 -14.45
CA PRO A 48 20.35 2.78 -15.36
C PRO A 48 19.18 3.77 -15.42
N THR A 49 19.47 5.02 -15.76
CA THR A 49 18.44 6.06 -15.94
C THR A 49 18.59 6.77 -17.27
N VAL A 50 17.48 7.17 -17.87
CA VAL A 50 17.42 7.98 -19.09
C VAL A 50 16.52 9.20 -18.89
N PRO A 51 16.60 10.26 -19.73
CA PRO A 51 15.64 11.36 -19.69
C PRO A 51 14.20 10.86 -19.82
N ALA A 52 13.26 11.43 -19.04
CA ALA A 52 11.89 10.93 -18.99
C ALA A 52 11.19 11.00 -20.36
N GLN A 53 11.43 12.07 -21.13
CA GLN A 53 10.88 12.20 -22.49
C GLN A 53 11.35 11.07 -23.41
N LEU A 54 12.63 10.68 -23.34
CA LEU A 54 13.16 9.62 -24.20
C LEU A 54 12.52 8.26 -23.88
N ALA A 55 12.29 7.97 -22.60
CA ALA A 55 11.57 6.77 -22.19
C ALA A 55 10.11 6.77 -22.66
N TYR A 56 9.41 7.90 -22.51
CA TYR A 56 8.03 8.06 -22.99
C TYR A 56 7.92 7.92 -24.52
N ASP A 57 8.86 8.49 -25.26
CA ASP A 57 8.94 8.36 -26.72
C ASP A 57 9.22 6.91 -27.15
N CYS A 58 9.98 6.14 -26.35
CA CYS A 58 10.16 4.70 -26.61
C CYS A 58 8.85 3.92 -26.38
N LEU A 59 8.15 4.14 -25.26
CA LEU A 59 6.87 3.48 -24.99
C LEU A 59 5.81 3.77 -26.05
N THR A 60 5.67 5.04 -26.44
CA THR A 60 4.68 5.46 -27.45
C THR A 60 5.09 5.13 -28.88
N SER A 61 6.33 4.68 -29.11
CA SER A 61 6.75 4.10 -30.40
C SER A 61 6.36 2.63 -30.59
N VAL A 62 5.83 1.97 -29.56
CA VAL A 62 5.40 0.57 -29.60
C VAL A 62 4.08 0.46 -30.37
N PRO A 63 4.04 -0.30 -31.49
CA PRO A 63 2.84 -0.38 -32.32
C PRO A 63 1.70 -1.09 -31.59
N PHE A 64 0.47 -0.60 -31.76
CA PHE A 64 -0.73 -1.21 -31.20
C PHE A 64 -1.03 -2.58 -31.83
N ASN A 65 -1.29 -3.59 -31.00
CA ASN A 65 -1.71 -4.92 -31.45
C ASN A 65 -3.15 -5.21 -31.07
N GLN A 66 -4.06 -5.01 -32.03
CA GLN A 66 -5.50 -5.16 -31.83
C GLN A 66 -5.91 -6.52 -31.24
N SER A 67 -5.42 -7.62 -31.81
CA SER A 67 -5.83 -8.96 -31.38
C SER A 67 -5.35 -9.30 -29.97
N ALA A 68 -4.14 -8.88 -29.62
CA ALA A 68 -3.58 -9.08 -28.28
C ALA A 68 -4.30 -8.19 -27.24
N ALA A 69 -4.59 -6.94 -27.59
CA ALA A 69 -5.37 -6.04 -26.75
C ALA A 69 -6.79 -6.59 -26.50
N LEU A 70 -7.46 -7.12 -27.53
CA LEU A 70 -8.79 -7.71 -27.39
C LEU A 70 -8.76 -8.94 -26.48
N ALA A 71 -7.77 -9.82 -26.66
CA ALA A 71 -7.59 -10.99 -25.80
C ALA A 71 -7.38 -10.60 -24.32
N LEU A 72 -6.64 -9.51 -24.06
CA LEU A 72 -6.47 -9.01 -22.70
C LEU A 72 -7.77 -8.43 -22.13
N VAL A 73 -8.46 -7.55 -22.86
CA VAL A 73 -9.72 -6.94 -22.38
C VAL A 73 -10.78 -8.00 -22.09
N ASP A 74 -10.91 -9.01 -22.96
CA ASP A 74 -11.82 -10.13 -22.72
C ASP A 74 -11.33 -11.03 -21.56
N GLY A 75 -10.01 -11.16 -21.39
CA GLY A 75 -9.37 -11.98 -20.37
C GLY A 75 -9.47 -11.42 -18.95
N VAL A 76 -9.61 -10.10 -18.74
CA VAL A 76 -9.77 -9.51 -17.40
C VAL A 76 -11.19 -9.66 -16.83
N VAL A 77 -12.19 -9.86 -17.71
CA VAL A 77 -13.62 -9.93 -17.34
C VAL A 77 -13.91 -10.97 -16.25
N PRO A 78 -13.40 -12.22 -16.32
CA PRO A 78 -13.64 -13.22 -15.27
C PRO A 78 -13.22 -12.74 -13.89
N TYR A 79 -12.09 -12.03 -13.79
CA TYR A 79 -11.57 -11.52 -12.51
C TYR A 79 -12.33 -10.29 -12.02
N PHE A 80 -12.73 -9.38 -12.91
CA PHE A 80 -13.57 -8.23 -12.52
C PHE A 80 -14.90 -8.66 -11.88
N ARG A 81 -15.43 -9.85 -12.21
CA ARG A 81 -16.64 -10.38 -11.54
C ARG A 81 -16.43 -10.67 -10.06
N TRP A 82 -15.20 -10.87 -9.59
CA TRP A 82 -14.91 -11.09 -8.18
C TRP A 82 -14.84 -9.80 -7.37
N GLN A 83 -14.75 -8.63 -8.02
CA GLN A 83 -14.75 -7.33 -7.34
C GLN A 83 -16.12 -7.08 -6.70
N SER A 84 -16.16 -7.09 -5.38
CA SER A 84 -17.40 -7.00 -4.59
C SER A 84 -18.14 -5.67 -4.77
N THR A 85 -17.39 -4.60 -5.01
CA THR A 85 -17.89 -3.23 -4.92
C THR A 85 -18.44 -2.66 -6.24
N THR A 86 -18.52 -3.46 -7.32
CA THR A 86 -18.85 -2.94 -8.68
C THR A 86 -20.16 -2.14 -8.74
N VAL A 87 -21.26 -2.64 -8.15
CA VAL A 87 -22.55 -1.92 -8.15
C VAL A 87 -22.58 -0.69 -7.24
N TRP A 88 -21.75 -0.69 -6.20
CA TRP A 88 -21.61 0.43 -5.28
C TRP A 88 -20.69 1.52 -5.84
N LEU A 89 -19.67 1.17 -6.61
CA LEU A 89 -18.86 2.13 -7.37
C LEU A 89 -19.70 2.87 -8.42
N LYS A 90 -20.60 2.15 -9.10
CA LYS A 90 -21.50 2.73 -10.12
C LYS A 90 -22.53 3.68 -9.53
N ASP A 91 -23.05 3.38 -8.35
CA ASP A 91 -24.06 4.19 -7.65
C ASP A 91 -23.75 4.26 -6.15
N PRO A 92 -22.75 5.05 -5.72
CA PRO A 92 -22.38 5.17 -4.31
C PRO A 92 -23.36 6.08 -3.55
N PRO A 93 -23.42 6.00 -2.20
CA PRO A 93 -24.16 6.95 -1.38
C PRO A 93 -23.77 8.40 -1.69
N LYS A 94 -24.74 9.32 -1.60
CA LYS A 94 -24.51 10.75 -1.90
C LYS A 94 -23.38 11.36 -1.07
N GLU A 95 -23.28 10.98 0.20
CA GLU A 95 -22.22 11.46 1.09
C GLU A 95 -20.83 11.02 0.60
N TYR A 96 -20.69 9.80 0.07
CA TYR A 96 -19.45 9.34 -0.53
C TYR A 96 -19.05 10.18 -1.74
N VAL A 97 -19.99 10.48 -2.63
CA VAL A 97 -19.75 11.35 -3.81
C VAL A 97 -19.31 12.76 -3.40
N GLU A 98 -19.95 13.31 -2.37
CA GLU A 98 -19.66 14.66 -1.88
C GLU A 98 -18.29 14.74 -1.20
N LYS A 99 -17.95 13.75 -0.36
CA LYS A 99 -16.81 13.83 0.55
C LYS A 99 -15.59 13.03 0.13
N VAL A 100 -15.76 11.95 -0.63
CA VAL A 100 -14.72 10.96 -0.93
C VAL A 100 -14.38 10.94 -2.42
N GLN A 101 -15.16 10.25 -3.26
CA GLN A 101 -14.88 10.10 -4.70
C GLN A 101 -16.14 10.02 -5.56
N PRO A 102 -16.07 10.41 -6.85
CA PRO A 102 -17.19 10.26 -7.78
C PRO A 102 -17.52 8.78 -8.05
N ALA A 103 -18.70 8.56 -8.62
CA ALA A 103 -19.10 7.24 -9.12
C ALA A 103 -18.24 6.81 -10.32
N VAL A 104 -18.02 5.50 -10.45
CA VAL A 104 -17.25 4.86 -11.54
C VAL A 104 -18.03 3.65 -12.05
N ASP A 105 -18.34 3.61 -13.35
CA ASP A 105 -19.01 2.47 -13.98
C ASP A 105 -17.98 1.56 -14.64
N ILE A 106 -17.36 0.68 -13.85
CA ILE A 106 -16.26 -0.18 -14.31
C ILE A 106 -16.65 -0.96 -15.58
N TRP A 107 -17.86 -1.52 -15.60
CA TRP A 107 -18.32 -2.34 -16.72
C TRP A 107 -18.56 -1.49 -17.97
N GLY A 108 -19.20 -0.33 -17.84
CA GLY A 108 -19.43 0.57 -18.97
C GLY A 108 -18.13 1.17 -19.55
N GLU A 109 -17.17 1.48 -18.69
CA GLU A 109 -15.85 1.98 -19.12
C GLU A 109 -15.01 0.85 -19.76
N LEU A 110 -15.05 -0.38 -19.24
CA LEU A 110 -14.40 -1.53 -19.87
C LEU A 110 -15.00 -1.84 -21.26
N ASP A 111 -16.32 -1.76 -21.40
CA ASP A 111 -17.00 -1.89 -22.70
C ASP A 111 -16.54 -0.83 -23.69
N THR A 112 -16.36 0.41 -23.22
CA THR A 112 -15.83 1.52 -24.03
C THR A 112 -14.40 1.23 -24.51
N ILE A 113 -13.53 0.75 -23.62
CA ILE A 113 -12.16 0.33 -23.96
C ILE A 113 -12.20 -0.77 -25.01
N ARG A 114 -13.06 -1.78 -24.81
CA ARG A 114 -13.23 -2.91 -25.74
C ARG A 114 -13.68 -2.44 -27.12
N GLU A 115 -14.64 -1.53 -27.20
CA GLU A 115 -15.10 -0.95 -28.47
C GLU A 115 -13.97 -0.24 -29.23
N LYS A 116 -13.16 0.55 -28.53
CA LYS A 116 -12.00 1.23 -29.12
C LYS A 116 -10.97 0.23 -29.65
N VAL A 117 -10.74 -0.87 -28.93
CA VAL A 117 -9.89 -1.97 -29.41
C VAL A 117 -10.45 -2.58 -30.69
N VAL A 118 -11.74 -2.94 -30.73
CA VAL A 118 -12.38 -3.54 -31.92
C VAL A 118 -12.37 -2.61 -33.15
N LYS A 119 -12.42 -1.29 -32.92
CA LYS A 119 -12.35 -0.28 -33.99
C LYS A 119 -10.91 0.14 -34.36
N SER A 120 -9.90 -0.37 -33.65
CA SER A 120 -8.48 0.03 -33.78
C SER A 120 -8.25 1.53 -33.61
N GLU A 121 -8.85 2.11 -32.57
CA GLU A 121 -8.80 3.57 -32.30
C GLU A 121 -7.62 4.02 -31.42
N TYR A 122 -6.74 3.10 -31.02
CA TYR A 122 -5.52 3.42 -30.25
C TYR A 122 -4.33 3.65 -31.18
N ASP A 123 -3.55 4.72 -30.95
CA ASP A 123 -2.39 5.04 -31.78
C ASP A 123 -1.20 4.10 -31.51
N ASN A 124 -1.07 3.61 -30.27
CA ASN A 124 0.03 2.77 -29.82
C ASN A 124 -0.40 1.86 -28.65
N GLU A 125 0.44 0.86 -28.33
CA GLU A 125 0.16 -0.09 -27.24
C GLU A 125 0.12 0.58 -25.86
N TYR A 126 0.89 1.65 -25.65
CA TYR A 126 0.96 2.36 -24.38
C TYR A 126 -0.36 3.06 -24.05
N GLU A 127 -1.00 3.73 -25.02
CA GLU A 127 -2.30 4.38 -24.80
C GLU A 127 -3.38 3.40 -24.38
N PHE A 128 -3.45 2.23 -25.04
CA PHE A 128 -4.36 1.16 -24.66
C PHE A 128 -4.09 0.66 -23.23
N GLY A 129 -2.84 0.28 -22.93
CA GLY A 129 -2.48 -0.23 -21.60
C GLY A 129 -2.67 0.81 -20.50
N PHE A 130 -2.37 2.07 -20.78
CA PHE A 130 -2.53 3.16 -19.82
C PHE A 130 -4.00 3.46 -19.53
N GLU A 131 -4.89 3.41 -20.53
CA GLU A 131 -6.33 3.58 -20.32
C GLU A 131 -6.93 2.44 -19.48
N LEU A 132 -6.53 1.19 -19.75
CA LEU A 132 -6.93 0.03 -18.93
C LEU A 132 -6.41 0.17 -17.48
N TYR A 133 -5.15 0.55 -17.29
CA TYR A 133 -4.60 0.84 -15.96
C TYR A 133 -5.39 1.94 -15.24
N ARG A 134 -5.71 3.03 -15.96
CA ARG A 134 -6.45 4.17 -15.41
C ARG A 134 -7.87 3.80 -14.99
N LEU A 135 -8.56 2.93 -15.72
CA LEU A 135 -9.89 2.42 -15.32
C LEU A 135 -9.89 1.82 -13.91
N LEU A 136 -8.92 0.95 -13.59
CA LEU A 136 -8.85 0.40 -12.24
C LEU A 136 -8.44 1.47 -11.23
N GLN A 137 -7.50 2.35 -11.60
CA GLN A 137 -7.00 3.41 -10.72
C GLN A 137 -8.09 4.43 -10.32
N THR A 138 -9.03 4.77 -11.20
CA THR A 138 -10.11 5.74 -10.92
C THR A 138 -11.10 5.24 -9.87
N THR A 139 -11.16 3.93 -9.62
CA THR A 139 -11.97 3.37 -8.52
C THR A 139 -11.44 3.77 -7.14
N HIS A 140 -10.17 4.20 -7.06
CA HIS A 140 -9.47 4.49 -5.81
C HIS A 140 -9.56 3.33 -4.80
N ASP A 141 -9.54 2.10 -5.31
CA ASP A 141 -9.52 0.88 -4.52
C ASP A 141 -8.10 0.27 -4.57
N GLY A 142 -7.42 0.27 -3.42
CA GLY A 142 -6.08 -0.31 -3.27
C GLY A 142 -6.03 -1.82 -3.48
N HIS A 143 -7.17 -2.52 -3.40
CA HIS A 143 -7.30 -3.95 -3.65
C HIS A 143 -7.66 -4.28 -5.10
N PHE A 144 -8.17 -3.32 -5.89
CA PHE A 144 -8.52 -3.53 -7.29
C PHE A 144 -7.41 -3.03 -8.21
N VAL A 145 -6.53 -3.95 -8.63
CA VAL A 145 -5.27 -3.61 -9.30
C VAL A 145 -5.00 -4.53 -10.47
N TYR A 146 -4.55 -3.94 -11.58
CA TYR A 146 -3.99 -4.62 -12.73
C TYR A 146 -3.11 -3.60 -13.47
N VAL A 147 -1.83 -3.92 -13.67
CA VAL A 147 -0.88 -3.04 -14.36
C VAL A 147 -0.44 -3.75 -15.64
N PRO A 148 -0.87 -3.29 -16.84
CA PRO A 148 -0.42 -3.90 -18.09
C PRO A 148 1.09 -3.80 -18.26
N ASP A 149 1.67 -4.82 -18.89
CA ASP A 149 3.10 -4.94 -19.18
C ASP A 149 3.74 -3.68 -19.77
N ILE A 150 3.10 -3.05 -20.76
CA ILE A 150 3.56 -1.81 -21.40
C ILE A 150 3.65 -0.61 -20.44
N VAL A 151 2.90 -0.62 -19.33
CA VAL A 151 2.86 0.46 -18.34
C VAL A 151 3.95 0.29 -17.28
N GLY A 152 4.10 -0.93 -16.74
CA GLY A 152 4.90 -1.16 -15.54
C GLY A 152 6.23 -1.89 -15.74
N THR A 153 6.44 -2.59 -16.86
CA THR A 153 7.61 -3.47 -17.04
C THR A 153 8.88 -2.70 -17.39
N VAL A 154 8.80 -1.69 -18.27
CA VAL A 154 10.00 -1.15 -18.93
C VAL A 154 10.63 -0.01 -18.13
N PHE A 155 9.81 0.93 -17.67
CA PHE A 155 10.28 2.18 -17.07
C PHE A 155 9.48 2.54 -15.81
N ASN A 156 10.18 3.12 -14.83
CA ASN A 156 9.58 3.91 -13.75
C ASN A 156 9.99 5.37 -13.89
N PHE A 157 9.02 6.28 -13.98
CA PHE A 157 9.25 7.72 -14.06
C PHE A 157 9.46 8.35 -12.69
N ALA A 158 10.31 9.37 -12.62
CA ALA A 158 10.63 10.04 -11.37
C ALA A 158 11.04 11.50 -11.56
N ARG A 159 10.90 12.26 -10.47
CA ARG A 159 11.49 13.59 -10.30
C ARG A 159 12.67 13.48 -9.33
N PRO A 160 13.76 14.25 -9.50
CA PRO A 160 14.95 14.14 -8.65
C PRO A 160 14.75 14.74 -7.25
N ILE A 161 13.55 15.22 -6.92
CA ILE A 161 13.28 15.98 -5.70
C ILE A 161 11.95 15.55 -5.07
N PRO A 162 11.95 15.16 -3.79
CA PRO A 162 10.73 15.01 -3.01
C PRO A 162 10.30 16.33 -2.35
N LEU A 163 9.01 16.40 -2.04
CA LEU A 163 8.37 17.55 -1.40
C LEU A 163 7.85 17.18 -0.01
N VAL A 164 7.63 18.19 0.83
CA VAL A 164 6.84 18.08 2.07
C VAL A 164 5.75 19.13 2.12
N SER A 165 4.59 18.79 2.72
CA SER A 165 3.53 19.73 3.03
C SER A 165 3.58 20.09 4.52
N ALA A 166 3.82 21.36 4.83
CA ALA A 166 4.02 21.79 6.21
C ALA A 166 3.37 23.15 6.51
N SER A 167 2.74 23.23 7.68
CA SER A 167 2.31 24.46 8.32
C SER A 167 3.49 25.17 8.97
N SER A 168 3.44 26.50 8.96
CA SER A 168 4.46 27.37 9.56
C SER A 168 4.42 27.35 11.10
N ASP A 169 3.22 27.21 11.68
CA ASP A 169 2.95 27.31 13.12
C ASP A 169 2.03 26.21 13.66
N GLY A 170 1.56 25.29 12.80
CA GLY A 170 0.59 24.26 13.13
C GLY A 170 -0.86 24.71 13.08
N LYS A 171 -1.14 25.94 12.62
CA LYS A 171 -2.49 26.52 12.47
C LYS A 171 -2.74 27.07 11.08
N GLU A 172 -1.77 27.79 10.50
CA GLU A 172 -1.84 28.22 9.11
C GLU A 172 -1.89 27.00 8.19
N LEU A 173 -2.74 27.07 7.15
CA LEU A 173 -2.84 26.00 6.16
C LEU A 173 -1.46 25.68 5.56
N PRO A 174 -1.16 24.39 5.34
CA PRO A 174 0.18 23.97 4.98
C PRO A 174 0.53 24.39 3.56
N LYS A 175 1.83 24.57 3.31
CA LYS A 175 2.39 24.86 1.98
C LYS A 175 3.39 23.78 1.59
N ALA A 176 3.59 23.60 0.30
CA ALA A 176 4.58 22.67 -0.24
C ALA A 176 5.99 23.28 -0.20
N TYR A 177 6.98 22.49 0.22
CA TYR A 177 8.40 22.86 0.25
C TYR A 177 9.24 21.74 -0.36
N VAL A 178 10.38 22.09 -0.96
CA VAL A 178 11.40 21.10 -1.33
C VAL A 178 11.99 20.51 -0.05
N TYR A 179 11.97 19.18 0.08
CA TYR A 179 12.34 18.55 1.35
C TYR A 179 13.81 18.75 1.72
N ALA A 180 14.71 18.75 0.72
CA ALA A 180 16.13 19.01 0.93
C ALA A 180 16.39 20.40 1.55
N ASP A 181 15.59 21.40 1.21
CA ASP A 181 15.68 22.74 1.80
C ASP A 181 15.24 22.74 3.27
N VAL A 182 14.21 21.95 3.61
CA VAL A 182 13.75 21.77 5.00
C VAL A 182 14.81 21.05 5.84
N LEU A 183 15.47 20.03 5.29
CA LEU A 183 16.59 19.35 5.95
C LEU A 183 17.78 20.29 6.17
N ALA A 184 18.13 21.10 5.17
CA ALA A 184 19.20 22.08 5.26
C ALA A 184 18.89 23.18 6.28
N GLU A 185 17.67 23.71 6.30
CA GLU A 185 17.18 24.66 7.30
C GLU A 185 17.27 24.09 8.72
N SER A 186 16.90 22.81 8.89
CA SER A 186 16.77 22.18 10.21
C SER A 186 18.11 21.72 10.79
N PHE A 187 19.04 21.24 9.95
CA PHE A 187 20.30 20.62 10.41
C PHE A 187 21.57 21.30 9.86
N GLY A 188 21.48 21.97 8.72
CA GLY A 188 22.64 22.34 7.89
C GLY A 188 23.35 23.64 8.28
N ASN A 189 23.02 24.28 9.41
CA ASN A 189 23.38 25.67 9.71
C ASN A 189 23.10 26.60 8.52
N ALA A 190 22.01 26.33 7.78
CA ALA A 190 21.69 27.08 6.58
C ALA A 190 21.45 28.55 6.91
N THR A 191 21.93 29.44 6.02
CA THR A 191 21.72 30.88 6.12
C THR A 191 20.39 31.33 5.49
N PHE A 192 19.59 30.38 5.01
CA PHE A 192 18.29 30.61 4.37
C PHE A 192 17.17 29.86 5.11
N LYS A 193 15.93 30.25 4.83
CA LYS A 193 14.73 29.52 5.23
C LYS A 193 14.11 28.88 3.99
N ALA A 194 13.64 27.64 4.08
CA ALA A 194 12.97 26.98 2.97
C ALA A 194 11.76 27.81 2.53
N SER A 195 11.72 28.15 1.24
CA SER A 195 10.67 28.97 0.64
C SER A 195 9.54 28.07 0.14
N PRO A 196 8.26 28.41 0.37
CA PRO A 196 7.17 27.63 -0.16
C PRO A 196 7.09 27.76 -1.69
N ILE A 197 6.68 26.66 -2.33
CA ILE A 197 6.44 26.59 -3.76
C ILE A 197 5.10 27.28 -4.06
N THR A 198 5.09 28.21 -5.00
CA THR A 198 3.89 28.93 -5.44
C THR A 198 3.34 28.40 -6.74
N LYS A 199 4.19 27.88 -7.62
CA LYS A 199 3.76 27.24 -8.88
C LYS A 199 4.57 26.01 -9.24
N ILE A 200 3.91 25.10 -9.94
CA ILE A 200 4.52 23.92 -10.56
C ILE A 200 4.13 23.93 -12.04
N ASN A 201 5.11 23.96 -12.93
CA ASN A 201 4.90 24.04 -14.39
C ASN A 201 3.96 25.21 -14.80
N GLY A 202 4.04 26.33 -14.08
CA GLY A 202 3.22 27.52 -14.32
C GLY A 202 1.80 27.48 -13.74
N GLN A 203 1.34 26.34 -13.23
CA GLN A 203 0.06 26.19 -12.51
C GLN A 203 0.25 26.49 -11.02
N ASP A 204 -0.80 26.94 -10.33
CA ASP A 204 -0.80 27.05 -8.87
C ASP A 204 -0.36 25.72 -8.23
N ALA A 205 0.55 25.80 -7.24
CA ALA A 205 1.16 24.61 -6.67
C ALA A 205 0.16 23.73 -5.92
N GLN A 206 -0.83 24.31 -5.24
CA GLN A 206 -1.85 23.54 -4.53
C GLN A 206 -2.71 22.79 -5.53
N GLU A 207 -3.24 23.50 -6.53
CA GLU A 207 -4.10 22.91 -7.57
C GLU A 207 -3.38 21.77 -8.31
N TYR A 208 -2.10 21.98 -8.66
CA TYR A 208 -1.28 20.96 -9.31
C TYR A 208 -1.14 19.69 -8.44
N LEU A 209 -0.81 19.86 -7.16
CA LEU A 209 -0.58 18.73 -6.25
C LEU A 209 -1.88 18.00 -5.87
N GLU A 210 -2.99 18.72 -5.74
CA GLU A 210 -4.32 18.10 -5.56
C GLU A 210 -4.70 17.25 -6.78
N ASN A 211 -4.47 17.75 -8.00
CA ASN A 211 -4.70 16.98 -9.22
C ASN A 211 -3.76 15.78 -9.33
N TRP A 212 -2.47 15.96 -9.02
CA TRP A 212 -1.48 14.88 -9.01
C TRP A 212 -1.85 13.77 -8.01
N SER A 213 -2.42 14.13 -6.86
CA SER A 213 -2.85 13.17 -5.84
C SER A 213 -3.86 12.13 -6.36
N GLN A 214 -4.62 12.45 -7.41
CA GLN A 214 -5.62 11.55 -8.00
C GLN A 214 -4.99 10.40 -8.82
N TYR A 215 -3.66 10.35 -8.94
CA TYR A 215 -2.93 9.17 -9.38
C TYR A 215 -2.57 8.20 -8.22
N GLY A 216 -2.96 8.49 -6.98
CA GLY A 216 -2.88 7.51 -5.89
C GLY A 216 -4.05 6.52 -5.93
N SER A 217 -4.04 5.59 -4.98
CA SER A 217 -5.02 4.49 -4.87
C SER A 217 -5.88 4.52 -3.61
N LEU A 218 -5.67 5.50 -2.75
CA LEU A 218 -6.50 5.71 -1.56
C LEU A 218 -7.82 6.37 -1.96
N GLN A 219 -8.88 6.08 -1.22
CA GLN A 219 -10.21 6.63 -1.46
C GLN A 219 -10.28 8.10 -1.06
N ASP A 220 -9.79 8.41 0.14
CA ASP A 220 -9.89 9.75 0.70
C ASP A 220 -8.90 10.73 0.04
N ARG A 221 -9.43 11.88 -0.38
CA ARG A 221 -8.66 12.91 -1.08
C ARG A 221 -7.60 13.58 -0.20
N ASP A 222 -7.81 13.63 1.12
CA ASP A 222 -6.84 14.20 2.05
C ASP A 222 -5.70 13.19 2.33
N ALA A 223 -6.01 11.89 2.43
CA ALA A 223 -5.00 10.83 2.49
C ALA A 223 -4.19 10.72 1.18
N LEU A 224 -4.84 10.81 0.02
CA LEU A 224 -4.18 10.88 -1.29
C LEU A 224 -3.19 12.04 -1.35
N TYR A 225 -3.60 13.21 -0.85
CA TYR A 225 -2.76 14.40 -0.82
C TYR A 225 -1.51 14.20 0.05
N ASN A 226 -1.64 13.59 1.23
CA ASN A 226 -0.49 13.25 2.07
C ASN A 226 0.52 12.36 1.34
N ASN A 227 0.04 11.38 0.56
CA ASN A 227 0.89 10.44 -0.17
C ASN A 227 1.68 11.07 -1.35
N VAL A 228 1.38 12.32 -1.71
CA VAL A 228 2.19 13.09 -2.66
C VAL A 228 3.58 13.41 -2.10
N PHE A 229 3.69 13.50 -0.77
CA PHE A 229 4.84 14.05 -0.07
C PHE A 229 5.70 12.97 0.60
N TYR A 230 6.89 13.38 1.04
CA TYR A 230 7.77 12.60 1.88
C TYR A 230 7.19 12.49 3.30
N GLU A 231 6.97 11.27 3.78
CA GLU A 231 6.48 11.00 5.12
C GLU A 231 7.40 10.01 5.85
N LEU A 232 7.74 10.31 7.11
CA LEU A 232 8.67 9.50 7.91
C LEU A 232 8.19 8.06 8.07
N ALA A 233 6.89 7.85 8.32
CA ALA A 233 6.31 6.52 8.48
C ALA A 233 6.48 5.68 7.21
N THR A 234 6.14 6.22 6.05
CA THR A 234 6.31 5.59 4.74
C THR A 234 7.77 5.24 4.45
N VAL A 235 8.69 6.18 4.69
CA VAL A 235 10.12 5.98 4.40
C VAL A 235 10.75 4.98 5.37
N SER A 236 10.24 4.89 6.61
CA SER A 236 10.75 3.95 7.62
C SER A 236 10.55 2.48 7.22
N LEU A 237 9.58 2.18 6.37
CA LEU A 237 9.37 0.84 5.81
C LEU A 237 10.41 0.47 4.75
N GLY A 238 11.23 1.41 4.29
CA GLY A 238 12.29 1.14 3.30
C GLY A 238 11.71 0.55 2.01
N PRO A 239 12.26 -0.57 1.49
CA PRO A 239 11.77 -1.18 0.24
C PRO A 239 10.31 -1.65 0.26
N THR A 240 9.73 -1.89 1.44
CA THR A 240 8.32 -2.32 1.57
C THR A 240 7.36 -1.13 1.73
N GLY A 241 7.88 0.10 1.84
CA GLY A 241 7.08 1.33 1.88
C GLY A 241 6.80 1.90 0.49
N SER A 242 5.90 2.88 0.41
CA SER A 242 5.60 3.58 -0.85
C SER A 242 6.63 4.64 -1.25
N GLY A 243 7.77 4.73 -0.56
CA GLY A 243 8.95 5.53 -0.92
C GLY A 243 8.91 6.99 -0.46
N ILE A 244 9.38 7.92 -1.30
CA ILE A 244 9.56 9.34 -0.97
C ILE A 244 8.40 10.24 -1.47
N GLY A 245 7.21 9.66 -1.64
CA GLY A 245 6.01 10.33 -2.14
C GLY A 245 5.79 10.19 -3.64
N THR A 246 4.52 10.25 -4.07
CA THR A 246 4.15 10.05 -5.48
C THR A 246 4.64 11.16 -6.39
N PHE A 247 4.86 12.39 -5.88
CA PHE A 247 5.43 13.48 -6.67
C PHE A 247 6.83 13.14 -7.19
N ALA A 248 7.65 12.49 -6.36
CA ALA A 248 9.01 12.10 -6.72
C ALA A 248 9.07 10.84 -7.60
N GLY A 249 7.93 10.20 -7.90
CA GLY A 249 7.86 8.96 -8.67
C GLY A 249 7.97 7.70 -7.80
N SER A 250 7.54 7.77 -6.55
CA SER A 250 7.34 6.58 -5.70
C SER A 250 5.86 6.14 -5.69
N GLY A 251 5.56 4.97 -5.11
CA GLY A 251 4.21 4.40 -5.14
C GLY A 251 3.65 4.32 -6.57
N ARG A 252 2.36 4.61 -6.74
CA ARG A 252 1.72 4.68 -8.07
C ARG A 252 2.15 5.87 -8.94
N GLY A 253 2.86 6.84 -8.37
CA GLY A 253 3.44 7.95 -9.15
C GLY A 253 4.51 7.51 -10.13
N ARG A 254 5.13 6.34 -9.94
CA ARG A 254 6.19 5.80 -10.80
C ARG A 254 5.72 5.45 -12.22
N TRP A 255 4.42 5.21 -12.41
CA TRP A 255 3.85 4.85 -13.72
C TRP A 255 3.28 6.06 -14.47
N ILE A 256 3.34 7.25 -13.88
CA ILE A 256 2.79 8.47 -14.46
C ILE A 256 3.93 9.27 -15.06
N TYR A 257 3.89 9.50 -16.37
CA TYR A 257 4.87 10.36 -17.04
C TYR A 257 4.74 11.81 -16.56
N PRO A 258 5.74 12.40 -15.89
CA PRO A 258 5.65 13.74 -15.31
C PRO A 258 5.94 14.88 -16.31
N GLY A 259 6.21 14.55 -17.58
CA GLY A 259 6.80 15.47 -18.56
C GLY A 259 8.33 15.42 -18.56
N ALA A 260 8.96 16.10 -19.51
CA ALA A 260 10.42 16.13 -19.66
C ALA A 260 11.11 16.85 -18.48
N THR A 261 10.51 17.94 -18.01
CA THR A 261 11.02 18.76 -16.92
C THR A 261 9.92 19.13 -15.92
N THR A 262 10.33 19.51 -14.72
CA THR A 262 9.46 20.10 -13.69
C THR A 262 10.02 21.46 -13.29
N VAL A 263 9.23 22.52 -13.46
CA VAL A 263 9.58 23.88 -13.05
C VAL A 263 8.90 24.21 -11.73
N LEU A 264 9.67 24.63 -10.73
CA LEU A 264 9.15 25.11 -9.44
C LEU A 264 9.42 26.60 -9.29
N ASP A 265 8.36 27.38 -9.06
CA ASP A 265 8.46 28.79 -8.67
C ASP A 265 8.26 28.94 -7.17
N PHE A 266 9.05 29.81 -6.53
CA PHE A 266 9.09 29.96 -5.07
C PHE A 266 8.61 31.35 -4.63
N ALA A 267 8.09 31.45 -3.41
CA ALA A 267 7.59 32.71 -2.85
C ALA A 267 8.69 33.77 -2.63
N ASN A 268 9.96 33.39 -2.58
CA ASN A 268 11.10 34.31 -2.53
C ASN A 268 11.45 34.92 -3.92
N GLY A 269 10.73 34.57 -4.98
CA GLY A 269 10.94 35.05 -6.34
C GLY A 269 11.96 34.25 -7.16
N THR A 270 12.54 33.18 -6.62
CA THR A 270 13.40 32.26 -7.38
C THR A 270 12.58 31.22 -8.13
N SER A 271 13.16 30.63 -9.18
CA SER A 271 12.59 29.53 -9.94
C SER A 271 13.69 28.51 -10.25
N TYR A 272 13.34 27.23 -10.32
CA TYR A 272 14.27 26.16 -10.66
C TYR A 272 13.60 25.12 -11.57
N THR A 273 14.33 24.68 -12.59
CA THR A 273 13.90 23.64 -13.52
C THR A 273 14.66 22.36 -13.25
N TYR A 274 13.95 21.28 -12.98
CA TYR A 274 14.48 19.94 -12.82
C TYR A 274 14.25 19.12 -14.08
N GLU A 275 15.30 18.44 -14.55
CA GLU A 275 15.15 17.38 -15.56
C GLU A 275 14.53 16.15 -14.90
N ASN A 276 13.43 15.65 -15.47
CA ASN A 276 12.80 14.41 -15.02
C ASN A 276 13.49 13.22 -15.70
N PHE A 277 13.46 12.06 -15.04
CA PHE A 277 14.13 10.86 -15.55
C PHE A 277 13.22 9.64 -15.45
N ALA A 278 13.62 8.59 -16.17
CA ALA A 278 13.05 7.27 -16.07
C ALA A 278 14.14 6.26 -15.69
N LYS A 279 13.81 5.39 -14.73
CA LYS A 279 14.60 4.21 -14.36
C LYS A 279 14.31 3.11 -15.36
N VAL A 280 15.34 2.49 -15.92
CA VAL A 280 15.22 1.39 -16.88
C VAL A 280 15.23 0.06 -16.14
N LEU A 281 14.14 -0.70 -16.22
CA LEU A 281 13.91 -1.86 -15.36
C LEU A 281 14.26 -3.20 -16.04
N ILE A 282 14.38 -3.21 -17.37
CA ILE A 282 14.71 -4.39 -18.17
C ILE A 282 16.04 -4.22 -18.91
N PRO A 283 16.72 -5.31 -19.31
CA PRO A 283 17.82 -5.22 -20.26
C PRO A 283 17.31 -4.78 -21.63
N PHE A 284 18.09 -3.92 -22.31
CA PHE A 284 17.78 -3.37 -23.64
C PHE A 284 18.51 -4.11 -24.78
N ASP A 285 19.13 -5.26 -24.49
CA ASP A 285 19.78 -6.09 -25.50
C ASP A 285 18.78 -6.55 -26.57
N GLY A 286 19.09 -6.27 -27.84
CA GLY A 286 18.23 -6.63 -28.97
C GLY A 286 17.03 -5.71 -29.20
N ILE A 287 16.82 -4.67 -28.38
CA ILE A 287 15.76 -3.68 -28.56
C ILE A 287 16.29 -2.54 -29.45
N THR A 288 15.80 -2.47 -30.69
CA THR A 288 16.22 -1.49 -31.70
C THR A 288 15.13 -0.48 -32.08
N ASP A 289 13.88 -0.70 -31.66
CA ASP A 289 12.68 0.11 -31.93
C ASP A 289 11.51 -0.39 -31.08
N GLY A 290 10.34 0.26 -31.19
CA GLY A 290 9.13 -0.16 -30.48
C GLY A 290 8.61 -1.53 -30.90
N GLU A 291 8.83 -1.96 -32.15
CA GLU A 291 8.38 -3.27 -32.64
C GLU A 291 9.19 -4.43 -32.02
N SER A 292 10.51 -4.27 -31.95
CA SER A 292 11.39 -5.22 -31.25
C SER A 292 11.13 -5.24 -29.74
N LEU A 293 10.85 -4.09 -29.11
CA LEU A 293 10.39 -4.03 -27.72
C LEU A 293 9.12 -4.86 -27.52
N TYR A 294 8.09 -4.66 -28.37
CA TYR A 294 6.85 -5.44 -28.31
C TYR A 294 7.12 -6.95 -28.39
N LYS A 295 7.89 -7.37 -29.40
CA LYS A 295 8.16 -8.78 -29.65
C LYS A 295 8.90 -9.46 -28.50
N LEU A 296 9.86 -8.77 -27.88
CA LEU A 296 10.69 -9.34 -26.81
C LEU A 296 9.98 -9.36 -25.45
N TRP A 297 9.13 -8.38 -25.16
CA TRP A 297 8.62 -8.19 -23.79
C TRP A 297 7.09 -8.27 -23.63
N PHE A 298 6.28 -8.20 -24.70
CA PHE A 298 4.80 -8.15 -24.62
C PHE A 298 4.09 -9.29 -25.36
N THR A 299 4.80 -10.32 -25.80
CA THR A 299 4.21 -11.47 -26.55
C THR A 299 4.06 -12.75 -25.73
N GLY A 300 4.15 -12.69 -24.40
CA GLY A 300 3.91 -13.84 -23.51
C GLY A 300 5.00 -14.93 -23.52
N ASN A 301 6.13 -14.71 -24.21
CA ASN A 301 7.32 -15.56 -24.12
C ASN A 301 8.51 -14.77 -23.54
N PRO A 302 8.46 -14.34 -22.26
CA PRO A 302 9.68 -13.92 -21.59
C PRO A 302 10.65 -15.13 -21.51
N PRO A 303 11.97 -14.94 -21.62
CA PRO A 303 12.92 -16.00 -21.31
C PRO A 303 12.71 -16.49 -19.88
N THR A 304 12.35 -17.77 -19.76
CA THR A 304 12.14 -18.52 -18.51
C THR A 304 13.34 -18.40 -17.58
N GLU A 305 13.11 -17.96 -16.34
CA GLU A 305 13.65 -18.69 -15.19
C GLU A 305 12.52 -19.55 -14.62
N THR A 306 12.77 -20.85 -14.61
CA THR A 306 11.90 -21.93 -14.15
C THR A 306 11.74 -21.89 -12.64
N GLU A 307 10.52 -21.69 -12.16
CA GLU A 307 9.95 -22.40 -11.00
C GLU A 307 8.42 -22.36 -11.16
N ASP A 308 7.78 -23.53 -11.05
CA ASP A 308 6.33 -23.63 -11.02
C ASP A 308 5.79 -22.87 -9.81
N PRO A 309 4.85 -21.92 -9.96
CA PRO A 309 4.27 -21.25 -8.80
C PRO A 309 3.42 -22.26 -8.03
N ALA A 310 3.84 -22.62 -6.82
CA ALA A 310 2.96 -23.22 -5.83
C ALA A 310 1.97 -22.14 -5.35
N PRO A 311 0.65 -22.29 -5.57
CA PRO A 311 -0.32 -21.34 -5.05
C PRO A 311 -0.58 -21.68 -3.57
N SER A 312 -0.06 -20.86 -2.66
CA SER A 312 -0.44 -20.93 -1.26
C SER A 312 -1.28 -19.72 -0.89
N ASN A 313 -2.52 -19.97 -0.45
CA ASN A 313 -3.24 -19.08 0.46
C ASN A 313 -3.05 -19.52 1.91
N SER A 314 -2.17 -20.50 2.13
CA SER A 314 -1.76 -20.94 3.46
C SER A 314 -0.57 -20.11 3.89
N THR A 315 -0.66 -19.65 5.12
CA THR A 315 0.48 -19.12 5.87
C THR A 315 1.22 -20.23 6.60
N THR A 316 1.12 -21.48 6.14
CA THR A 316 1.75 -22.58 6.85
C THR A 316 3.21 -22.77 6.39
N PRO A 317 4.15 -22.81 7.35
CA PRO A 317 5.57 -22.87 7.07
C PRO A 317 5.94 -24.27 6.61
N THR A 318 6.58 -24.39 5.46
CA THR A 318 7.50 -25.50 5.26
C THR A 318 8.66 -25.30 6.23
N PRO A 319 9.05 -26.27 7.08
CA PRO A 319 10.21 -26.13 7.95
C PRO A 319 11.48 -26.22 7.10
N SER A 320 11.85 -25.12 6.45
CA SER A 320 13.18 -24.98 5.90
C SER A 320 14.14 -24.72 7.06
N ALA A 321 14.72 -25.82 7.53
CA ALA A 321 15.85 -25.82 8.45
C ALA A 321 17.05 -25.12 7.79
N SER A 322 17.11 -23.80 7.91
CA SER A 322 18.37 -23.05 7.98
C SER A 322 18.10 -21.68 8.54
N ALA A 323 18.72 -21.42 9.70
CA ALA A 323 18.98 -20.09 10.21
C ALA A 323 19.80 -19.31 9.16
N SER A 324 19.12 -18.71 8.19
CA SER A 324 19.75 -17.89 7.17
C SER A 324 19.82 -16.45 7.67
N ALA A 325 21.05 -16.06 8.03
CA ALA A 325 21.61 -14.72 8.15
C ALA A 325 20.69 -13.62 8.71
N SER A 326 21.05 -13.12 9.89
CA SER A 326 20.60 -11.83 10.47
C SER A 326 20.48 -10.75 9.38
N ALA A 327 19.28 -10.54 8.83
CA ALA A 327 19.00 -9.43 7.96
C ALA A 327 19.33 -8.14 8.72
N THR A 328 20.17 -7.30 8.14
CA THR A 328 20.47 -5.97 8.70
C THR A 328 19.16 -5.21 8.90
N PRO A 329 18.85 -4.71 10.12
CA PRO A 329 17.62 -3.99 10.37
C PRO A 329 17.46 -2.80 9.43
N ILE A 330 16.25 -2.59 8.93
CA ILE A 330 15.94 -1.45 8.06
C ILE A 330 16.09 -0.16 8.88
N PRO A 331 16.83 0.86 8.38
CA PRO A 331 16.88 2.17 9.01
C PRO A 331 15.47 2.77 9.14
N ALA A 332 15.19 3.48 10.25
CA ALA A 332 13.96 4.24 10.41
C ALA A 332 14.30 5.73 10.58
N PRO A 333 14.49 6.48 9.48
CA PRO A 333 14.81 7.89 9.51
C PRO A 333 13.81 8.68 10.37
N GLY A 334 14.29 9.58 11.22
CA GLY A 334 13.43 10.38 12.10
C GLY A 334 12.80 9.65 13.29
N TYR A 335 13.06 8.34 13.49
CA TYR A 335 12.60 7.58 14.67
C TYR A 335 13.66 7.49 15.78
N PRO A 336 13.26 7.62 17.07
CA PRO A 336 14.19 7.51 18.19
C PRO A 336 14.62 6.05 18.43
N PRO A 337 15.63 5.82 19.28
CA PRO A 337 16.00 4.47 19.71
C PRO A 337 14.79 3.72 20.33
N PRO A 338 14.43 2.52 19.84
CA PRO A 338 13.25 1.81 20.32
C PRO A 338 13.45 1.12 21.68
N VAL A 339 12.34 0.83 22.36
CA VAL A 339 12.29 -0.16 23.46
C VAL A 339 12.37 -1.57 22.88
N VAL A 340 11.57 -1.82 21.84
CA VAL A 340 11.57 -3.03 21.01
C VAL A 340 11.10 -2.64 19.61
N ARG A 341 11.63 -3.28 18.58
CA ARG A 341 11.24 -3.02 17.19
C ARG A 341 11.47 -4.26 16.36
N GLN A 342 10.51 -4.59 15.50
CA GLN A 342 10.68 -5.63 14.49
C GLN A 342 11.67 -5.14 13.41
N SER A 343 12.46 -6.03 12.83
CA SER A 343 13.63 -5.67 11.99
C SER A 343 13.30 -4.90 10.71
N GLN A 344 12.08 -5.02 10.20
CA GLN A 344 11.55 -4.36 9.01
C GLN A 344 10.64 -3.17 9.35
N ASN A 345 10.62 -2.74 10.61
CA ASN A 345 9.84 -1.59 11.09
C ASN A 345 8.31 -1.75 10.97
N LEU A 346 7.79 -2.97 10.82
CA LEU A 346 6.34 -3.25 10.73
C LEU A 346 5.61 -2.91 12.05
N ILE A 347 6.31 -3.08 13.17
CA ILE A 347 5.83 -2.71 14.51
C ILE A 347 7.01 -2.30 15.40
N GLY A 348 6.81 -1.25 16.19
CA GLY A 348 7.83 -0.68 17.07
C GLY A 348 7.25 -0.03 18.31
N GLY A 349 7.90 -0.28 19.45
CA GLY A 349 7.52 0.25 20.74
C GLY A 349 8.52 1.28 21.26
N TYR A 350 8.03 2.44 21.68
CA TYR A 350 8.82 3.58 22.13
C TYR A 350 8.25 4.16 23.43
N PHE A 351 9.10 4.81 24.23
CA PHE A 351 8.67 5.61 25.37
C PHE A 351 9.01 7.07 25.13
N LEU A 352 8.13 7.98 25.55
CA LEU A 352 8.44 9.40 25.58
C LEU A 352 9.15 9.78 26.88
N GLU A 353 9.77 10.96 26.87
CA GLU A 353 10.63 11.49 27.93
C GLU A 353 10.10 12.79 28.53
N ASP A 354 10.72 13.24 29.62
CA ASP A 354 10.41 14.50 30.30
C ASP A 354 8.94 14.58 30.76
N GLU A 355 8.18 15.63 30.45
CA GLU A 355 6.76 15.76 30.83
C GLU A 355 5.82 14.69 30.22
N TYR A 356 6.32 13.90 29.26
CA TYR A 356 5.59 12.81 28.61
C TYR A 356 5.97 11.43 29.16
N SER A 357 6.65 11.35 30.32
CA SER A 357 7.17 10.10 30.88
C SER A 357 6.12 9.00 31.13
N ASP A 358 4.84 9.35 31.21
CA ASP A 358 3.73 8.40 31.35
C ASP A 358 3.22 7.82 30.02
N VAL A 359 3.73 8.30 28.88
CA VAL A 359 3.28 7.92 27.55
C VAL A 359 4.17 6.83 26.94
N ALA A 360 3.53 5.73 26.55
CA ALA A 360 4.06 4.72 25.63
C ALA A 360 3.55 4.98 24.22
N VAL A 361 4.34 4.62 23.20
CA VAL A 361 3.96 4.71 21.80
C VAL A 361 4.15 3.35 21.13
N LEU A 362 3.10 2.83 20.52
CA LEU A 362 3.14 1.67 19.64
C LEU A 362 2.95 2.13 18.20
N SER A 363 4.03 2.14 17.42
CA SER A 363 3.99 2.42 15.98
C SER A 363 3.74 1.13 15.22
N VAL A 364 2.73 1.13 14.36
CA VAL A 364 2.28 0.01 13.52
C VAL A 364 2.11 0.49 12.08
N PRO A 365 3.21 0.68 11.32
CA PRO A 365 3.11 1.12 9.92
C PRO A 365 2.66 0.00 8.96
N SER A 366 2.51 -1.26 9.41
CA SER A 366 1.93 -2.35 8.63
C SER A 366 1.52 -3.53 9.53
N PHE A 367 0.40 -4.17 9.23
CA PHE A 367 -0.02 -5.44 9.84
C PHE A 367 0.60 -6.66 9.15
N VAL A 368 1.83 -6.53 8.65
CA VAL A 368 2.60 -7.61 8.01
C VAL A 368 2.00 -8.07 6.67
N GLY A 369 2.72 -7.81 5.60
CA GLY A 369 2.51 -8.52 4.34
C GLY A 369 3.37 -9.81 4.23
N THR A 370 4.53 -9.86 4.87
CA THR A 370 5.54 -10.92 4.69
C THR A 370 5.44 -12.03 5.76
N ASP A 371 6.37 -12.99 5.77
CA ASP A 371 6.50 -14.02 6.82
C ASP A 371 7.03 -13.49 8.18
N ALA A 372 6.30 -12.55 8.78
CA ALA A 372 6.67 -11.90 10.04
C ALA A 372 5.55 -11.89 11.09
N GLN A 373 4.44 -12.61 10.89
CA GLN A 373 3.24 -12.52 11.72
C GLN A 373 3.51 -12.93 13.17
N VAL A 374 4.18 -14.07 13.37
CA VAL A 374 4.58 -14.53 14.72
C VAL A 374 5.51 -13.52 15.41
N GLN A 375 6.46 -12.93 14.66
CA GLN A 375 7.38 -11.92 15.21
C GLN A 375 6.69 -10.60 15.53
N PHE A 376 5.70 -10.21 14.73
CA PHE A 376 4.87 -9.03 14.96
C PHE A 376 4.06 -9.20 16.24
N GLN A 377 3.33 -10.30 16.38
CA GLN A 377 2.54 -10.61 17.57
C GLN A 377 3.44 -10.65 18.82
N ALA A 378 4.59 -11.32 18.75
CA ALA A 378 5.55 -11.37 19.85
C ALA A 378 6.10 -9.97 20.22
N THR A 379 6.29 -9.10 19.23
CA THR A 379 6.75 -7.72 19.45
C THR A 379 5.69 -6.87 20.15
N ALA A 380 4.42 -7.00 19.77
CA ALA A 380 3.29 -6.34 20.43
C ALA A 380 3.20 -6.75 21.90
N VAL A 381 3.16 -8.06 22.19
CA VAL A 381 3.09 -8.62 23.55
C VAL A 381 4.27 -8.13 24.40
N LYS A 382 5.49 -8.19 23.85
CA LYS A 382 6.71 -7.77 24.54
C LYS A 382 6.69 -6.27 24.87
N PHE A 383 6.19 -5.43 23.96
CA PHE A 383 6.10 -4.00 24.22
C PHE A 383 5.05 -3.65 25.25
N LEU A 384 3.83 -4.17 25.12
CA LEU A 384 2.73 -3.89 26.06
C LEU A 384 3.09 -4.35 27.47
N SER A 385 3.73 -5.51 27.60
CA SER A 385 4.28 -6.00 28.88
C SER A 385 5.34 -5.05 29.45
N ALA A 386 6.25 -4.54 28.61
CA ALA A 386 7.28 -3.59 29.04
C ALA A 386 6.70 -2.23 29.44
N ALA A 387 5.67 -1.74 28.73
CA ALA A 387 4.97 -0.50 29.06
C ALA A 387 4.28 -0.60 30.42
N LYS A 388 3.57 -1.71 30.67
CA LYS A 388 2.95 -2.00 31.96
C LYS A 388 3.97 -2.10 33.09
N ALA A 389 5.07 -2.84 32.87
CA ALA A 389 6.14 -2.98 33.86
C ALA A 389 6.84 -1.65 34.17
N ALA A 390 6.92 -0.74 33.19
CA ALA A 390 7.42 0.61 33.37
C ALA A 390 6.37 1.59 33.96
N GLY A 391 5.17 1.11 34.30
CA GLY A 391 4.12 1.93 34.91
C GLY A 391 3.53 2.99 33.98
N LYS A 392 3.63 2.81 32.65
CA LYS A 392 3.04 3.72 31.66
C LYS A 392 1.52 3.79 31.85
N LYS A 393 0.96 4.98 31.67
CA LYS A 393 -0.46 5.25 31.90
C LYS A 393 -1.22 5.54 30.62
N LYS A 394 -0.52 6.04 29.59
CA LYS A 394 -1.12 6.47 28.33
C LYS A 394 -0.47 5.74 27.17
N LEU A 395 -1.26 5.41 26.14
CA LEU A 395 -0.78 4.75 24.94
C LEU A 395 -1.18 5.56 23.70
N VAL A 396 -0.18 5.96 22.92
CA VAL A 396 -0.38 6.39 21.54
C VAL A 396 -0.20 5.17 20.64
N VAL A 397 -1.19 4.87 19.81
CA VAL A 397 -1.06 3.90 18.73
C VAL A 397 -0.93 4.68 17.43
N ASP A 398 0.22 4.57 16.77
CA ASP A 398 0.53 5.30 15.55
C ASP A 398 0.42 4.34 14.35
N VAL A 399 -0.60 4.54 13.51
CA VAL A 399 -0.87 3.73 12.30
C VAL A 399 -0.61 4.51 11.01
N GLN A 400 0.23 5.56 11.05
CA GLN A 400 0.67 6.25 9.84
C GLN A 400 1.28 5.27 8.82
N ALA A 401 1.06 5.53 7.53
CA ALA A 401 1.46 4.70 6.39
C ALA A 401 0.89 3.26 6.35
N ASN A 402 -0.04 2.89 7.24
CA ASN A 402 -0.47 1.51 7.38
C ASN A 402 -1.42 1.04 6.28
N GLY A 403 -0.86 0.35 5.29
CA GLY A 403 -1.62 -0.26 4.19
C GLY A 403 -2.38 -1.54 4.54
N GLY A 404 -2.30 -2.02 5.78
CA GLY A 404 -2.86 -3.30 6.21
C GLY A 404 -1.82 -4.41 6.22
N GLY A 405 -2.25 -5.62 5.89
CA GLY A 405 -1.48 -6.86 6.01
C GLY A 405 -2.36 -8.02 6.42
N THR A 406 -1.84 -8.95 7.23
CA THR A 406 -2.58 -10.14 7.66
C THR A 406 -3.76 -9.79 8.56
N ILE A 407 -4.99 -10.09 8.10
CA ILE A 407 -6.27 -9.70 8.73
C ILE A 407 -6.30 -9.95 10.24
N LEU A 408 -5.93 -11.15 10.66
CA LEU A 408 -6.07 -11.57 12.05
C LEU A 408 -5.07 -10.92 13.01
N LEU A 409 -4.01 -10.26 12.51
CA LEU A 409 -3.16 -9.41 13.36
C LEU A 409 -3.85 -8.11 13.77
N GLY A 410 -4.80 -7.61 12.97
CA GLY A 410 -5.65 -6.48 13.35
C GLY A 410 -6.56 -6.83 14.52
N TYR A 411 -7.20 -8.01 14.45
CA TYR A 411 -8.01 -8.58 15.53
C TYR A 411 -7.17 -8.83 16.79
N ASP A 412 -6.00 -9.48 16.62
CA ASP A 412 -5.10 -9.81 17.73
C ASP A 412 -4.59 -8.57 18.47
N LEU A 413 -4.14 -7.53 17.74
CA LEU A 413 -3.68 -6.31 18.39
C LEU A 413 -4.80 -5.60 19.14
N TYR A 414 -6.02 -5.59 18.60
CA TYR A 414 -7.18 -5.04 19.30
C TYR A 414 -7.47 -5.84 20.59
N LEU A 415 -7.49 -7.17 20.53
CA LEU A 415 -7.78 -8.03 21.69
C LEU A 415 -6.66 -8.04 22.73
N LEU A 416 -5.42 -7.74 22.33
CA LEU A 416 -4.33 -7.44 23.28
C LEU A 416 -4.59 -6.15 24.09
N LEU A 417 -5.30 -5.19 23.51
CA LEU A 417 -5.65 -3.93 24.18
C LEU A 417 -6.98 -4.01 24.93
N PHE A 418 -7.96 -4.74 24.41
CA PHE A 418 -9.34 -4.81 24.90
C PHE A 418 -9.89 -6.26 24.86
N PRO A 419 -9.34 -7.20 25.66
CA PRO A 419 -9.65 -8.64 25.55
C PRO A 419 -11.07 -9.04 25.96
N LYS A 420 -11.86 -8.11 26.51
CA LYS A 420 -13.22 -8.36 27.04
C LYS A 420 -14.32 -7.75 26.19
N ASP A 421 -13.95 -7.00 25.16
CA ASP A 421 -14.88 -6.27 24.31
C ASP A 421 -15.35 -7.15 23.13
N ILE A 422 -16.19 -6.59 22.26
CA ILE A 422 -16.71 -7.26 21.07
C ILE A 422 -15.56 -7.64 20.14
N ASN A 423 -15.50 -8.92 19.78
CA ASN A 423 -14.36 -9.54 19.09
C ASN A 423 -14.38 -9.42 17.56
N HIS A 424 -15.36 -8.71 16.98
CA HIS A 424 -15.51 -8.55 15.55
C HIS A 424 -15.69 -7.10 15.12
N ALA A 425 -15.11 -6.78 13.97
CA ALA A 425 -15.16 -5.44 13.39
C ALA A 425 -16.53 -5.18 12.74
N ALA A 426 -16.87 -6.03 11.78
CA ALA A 426 -18.04 -5.98 10.92
C ALA A 426 -18.40 -7.42 10.53
N ALA A 427 -19.56 -7.61 9.89
CA ALA A 427 -19.84 -8.86 9.18
C ALA A 427 -19.29 -8.78 7.74
N ASP A 428 -18.74 -9.87 7.25
CA ASP A 428 -18.24 -9.98 5.88
C ASP A 428 -19.35 -10.45 4.93
N ARG A 429 -19.25 -10.07 3.65
CA ARG A 429 -19.96 -10.70 2.53
C ARG A 429 -19.14 -10.69 1.26
N PHE A 430 -19.52 -11.51 0.28
CA PHE A 430 -18.96 -11.48 -1.07
C PHE A 430 -20.06 -11.50 -2.14
N ARG A 431 -19.73 -11.18 -3.39
CA ARG A 431 -20.67 -11.28 -4.53
C ARG A 431 -21.01 -12.73 -4.83
N ALA A 432 -22.31 -13.04 -4.89
CA ALA A 432 -22.84 -14.37 -5.15
C ALA A 432 -23.17 -14.55 -6.64
N PHE A 433 -22.30 -15.26 -7.36
CA PHE A 433 -22.47 -15.60 -8.78
C PHE A 433 -22.02 -17.04 -9.07
N GLU A 434 -22.22 -17.52 -10.30
CA GLU A 434 -22.09 -18.95 -10.64
C GLU A 434 -20.73 -19.55 -10.23
N SER A 435 -19.62 -18.88 -10.53
CA SER A 435 -18.28 -19.38 -10.16
C SER A 435 -18.12 -19.59 -8.63
N THR A 436 -18.51 -18.60 -7.83
CA THR A 436 -18.42 -18.68 -6.35
C THR A 436 -19.35 -19.73 -5.77
N ASP A 437 -20.53 -19.95 -6.37
CA ASP A 437 -21.47 -20.98 -5.93
C ASP A 437 -20.89 -22.38 -6.17
N ILE A 438 -20.42 -22.63 -7.38
CA ILE A 438 -19.87 -23.94 -7.77
C ILE A 438 -18.66 -24.28 -6.90
N ILE A 439 -17.73 -23.33 -6.72
CA ILE A 439 -16.54 -23.54 -5.88
C ILE A 439 -16.96 -23.88 -4.45
N GLY A 440 -17.92 -23.15 -3.88
CA GLY A 440 -18.35 -23.43 -2.52
C GLY A 440 -19.12 -24.72 -2.32
N GLN A 441 -19.92 -25.14 -3.32
CA GLN A 441 -20.54 -26.48 -3.32
C GLN A 441 -19.48 -27.58 -3.35
N GLN A 442 -18.49 -27.45 -4.24
CA GLN A 442 -17.40 -28.42 -4.37
C GLN A 442 -16.56 -28.51 -3.09
N PHE A 443 -16.18 -27.36 -2.52
CA PHE A 443 -15.31 -27.33 -1.34
C PHE A 443 -16.05 -27.80 -0.09
N SER A 444 -17.32 -27.43 0.06
CA SER A 444 -18.15 -27.90 1.18
C SER A 444 -18.38 -29.41 1.13
N LYS A 445 -18.57 -29.99 -0.07
CA LYS A 445 -18.68 -31.45 -0.29
C LYS A 445 -17.36 -32.15 -0.01
N ALA A 446 -16.24 -31.65 -0.54
CA ALA A 446 -14.91 -32.24 -0.33
C ALA A 446 -14.45 -32.19 1.13
N SER A 447 -15.00 -31.27 1.93
CA SER A 447 -14.73 -31.17 3.37
C SER A 447 -15.55 -32.12 4.25
N GLU A 448 -16.48 -32.89 3.70
CA GLU A 448 -17.32 -33.80 4.49
C GLU A 448 -16.51 -34.93 5.15
N GLY A 449 -16.64 -35.05 6.47
CA GLY A 449 -15.92 -36.07 7.25
C GLY A 449 -14.43 -35.79 7.45
N VAL A 450 -13.92 -34.65 6.98
CA VAL A 450 -12.51 -34.24 7.17
C VAL A 450 -12.34 -33.58 8.53
N THR A 451 -11.31 -33.99 9.27
CA THR A 451 -10.99 -33.40 10.58
C THR A 451 -10.49 -31.96 10.44
N ARG A 452 -10.86 -31.10 11.40
CA ARG A 452 -10.28 -29.75 11.55
C ARG A 452 -9.08 -29.70 12.49
N GLU A 453 -8.69 -30.82 13.10
CA GLU A 453 -7.45 -30.87 13.88
C GLU A 453 -6.25 -30.63 12.96
N PRO A 454 -5.43 -29.58 13.20
CA PRO A 454 -4.34 -29.24 12.30
C PRO A 454 -3.31 -30.37 12.22
N VAL A 455 -2.87 -30.69 11.01
CA VAL A 455 -1.70 -31.55 10.77
C VAL A 455 -0.56 -30.74 10.19
N THR A 456 0.69 -31.18 10.38
CA THR A 456 1.83 -30.65 9.64
C THR A 456 2.00 -31.37 8.32
N GLN A 457 2.68 -30.73 7.36
CA GLN A 457 2.97 -31.34 6.06
C GLN A 457 3.72 -32.69 6.22
N GLU A 458 4.64 -32.80 7.17
CA GLU A 458 5.39 -34.03 7.44
C GLU A 458 4.51 -35.14 8.03
N GLN A 459 3.46 -34.79 8.76
CA GLN A 459 2.55 -35.75 9.36
C GLN A 459 1.62 -36.36 8.31
N ASN A 460 1.06 -35.52 7.44
CA ASN A 460 0.17 -35.95 6.37
C ASN A 460 0.01 -34.83 5.32
N GLU A 461 0.83 -34.85 4.28
CA GLU A 461 0.84 -33.85 3.20
C GLU A 461 -0.54 -33.72 2.52
N THR A 462 -1.19 -34.83 2.16
CA THR A 462 -2.50 -34.78 1.50
C THR A 462 -3.58 -34.14 2.38
N LEU A 463 -3.62 -34.47 3.67
CA LEU A 463 -4.57 -33.86 4.59
C LEU A 463 -4.22 -32.40 4.88
N TYR A 464 -2.93 -32.08 5.00
CA TYR A 464 -2.45 -30.71 5.16
C TYR A 464 -2.89 -29.83 3.98
N ASP A 465 -2.69 -30.31 2.74
CA ASP A 465 -3.10 -29.60 1.52
C ASP A 465 -4.63 -29.45 1.45
N LEU A 466 -5.37 -30.51 1.80
CA LEU A 466 -6.84 -30.44 1.84
C LEU A 466 -7.31 -29.45 2.91
N GLN A 467 -6.67 -29.43 4.07
CA GLN A 467 -6.98 -28.50 5.16
C GLN A 467 -6.72 -27.05 4.76
N GLY A 468 -5.56 -26.76 4.17
CA GLY A 468 -5.17 -25.43 3.73
C GLY A 468 -6.01 -24.92 2.55
N ASN A 469 -6.22 -25.74 1.52
CA ASN A 469 -6.84 -25.28 0.28
C ASN A 469 -8.38 -25.33 0.30
N VAL A 470 -8.97 -26.25 1.07
CA VAL A 470 -10.42 -26.53 1.03
C VAL A 470 -11.07 -26.35 2.39
N VAL A 471 -10.60 -27.04 3.43
CA VAL A 471 -11.33 -27.12 4.71
C VAL A 471 -11.34 -25.79 5.45
N SER A 472 -10.23 -25.05 5.42
CA SER A 472 -10.08 -23.72 6.01
C SER A 472 -10.49 -22.58 5.08
N SER A 473 -10.92 -22.89 3.85
CA SER A 473 -11.38 -21.91 2.87
C SER A 473 -12.72 -21.32 3.29
N MET A 474 -12.94 -20.05 2.98
CA MET A 474 -14.25 -19.40 3.14
C MET A 474 -15.33 -19.98 2.22
N PHE A 475 -14.93 -20.70 1.16
CA PHE A 475 -15.86 -21.44 0.31
C PHE A 475 -16.35 -22.76 0.95
N ASN A 476 -15.88 -23.08 2.16
CA ASN A 476 -16.50 -24.09 3.01
C ASN A 476 -17.42 -23.40 4.03
N TYR A 477 -18.70 -23.79 4.08
CA TYR A 477 -19.66 -23.17 5.00
C TYR A 477 -19.33 -23.39 6.48
N ARG A 478 -18.49 -24.39 6.79
CA ARG A 478 -18.09 -24.74 8.16
C ARG A 478 -16.93 -23.91 8.71
N THR A 479 -16.35 -23.02 7.90
CA THR A 479 -15.20 -22.19 8.28
C THR A 479 -15.61 -20.92 9.02
N ASP A 480 -16.77 -20.37 8.67
CA ASP A 480 -17.24 -19.08 9.18
C ASP A 480 -18.54 -19.27 9.96
N LEU A 481 -18.85 -18.29 10.81
CA LEU A 481 -20.08 -18.23 11.60
C LEU A 481 -21.06 -17.24 10.99
N ASP A 482 -22.35 -17.39 11.29
CA ASP A 482 -23.34 -16.37 11.02
C ASP A 482 -23.18 -15.15 11.97
N VAL A 483 -24.03 -14.14 11.78
CA VAL A 483 -24.02 -12.91 12.61
C VAL A 483 -24.48 -13.13 14.06
N ASP A 484 -25.07 -14.28 14.37
CA ASP A 484 -25.43 -14.72 15.73
C ASP A 484 -24.32 -15.58 16.37
N GLU A 485 -23.15 -15.69 15.73
CA GLU A 485 -22.02 -16.52 16.14
C GLU A 485 -22.33 -18.03 16.16
N LYS A 486 -23.22 -18.49 15.27
CA LYS A 486 -23.55 -19.90 15.09
C LYS A 486 -22.97 -20.45 13.79
N PRO A 487 -22.60 -21.74 13.73
CA PRO A 487 -22.19 -22.38 12.49
C PRO A 487 -23.35 -22.43 11.48
N PHE A 488 -23.05 -22.16 10.21
CA PHE A 488 -24.00 -22.43 9.12
C PHE A 488 -24.31 -23.93 9.03
N SER A 489 -25.55 -24.27 8.67
CA SER A 489 -26.00 -25.66 8.50
C SER A 489 -25.71 -26.22 7.10
N SER A 490 -25.52 -25.35 6.10
CA SER A 490 -25.27 -25.72 4.71
C SER A 490 -24.62 -24.60 3.89
N TRP A 491 -24.06 -24.94 2.72
CA TRP A 491 -23.56 -23.94 1.76
C TRP A 491 -24.66 -22.98 1.29
N ALA A 492 -25.87 -23.49 1.03
CA ALA A 492 -26.98 -22.65 0.56
C ALA A 492 -27.36 -21.56 1.58
N GLU A 493 -27.27 -21.85 2.87
CA GLU A 493 -27.51 -20.87 3.93
C GLU A 493 -26.46 -19.75 3.94
N LYS A 494 -25.19 -20.10 3.74
CA LYS A 494 -24.08 -19.13 3.68
C LYS A 494 -24.08 -18.33 2.36
N PHE A 495 -24.31 -19.00 1.23
CA PHE A 495 -24.21 -18.41 -0.11
C PHE A 495 -25.36 -17.44 -0.43
N GLY A 496 -26.52 -17.58 0.19
CA GLY A 496 -27.72 -16.83 -0.21
C GLY A 496 -28.22 -17.31 -1.58
N PRO A 497 -28.56 -16.42 -2.53
CA PRO A 497 -28.15 -15.02 -2.58
C PRO A 497 -29.19 -14.03 -2.02
N HIS A 498 -28.69 -12.90 -1.55
CA HIS A 498 -29.47 -11.70 -1.22
C HIS A 498 -29.32 -10.67 -2.34
N HIS A 499 -30.44 -10.26 -2.94
CA HIS A 499 -30.44 -9.36 -4.09
C HIS A 499 -30.41 -7.88 -3.66
N MET A 500 -29.39 -7.14 -4.08
CA MET A 500 -29.18 -5.73 -3.74
C MET A 500 -28.60 -4.96 -4.92
N LYS A 501 -29.16 -3.78 -5.22
CA LYS A 501 -28.70 -2.87 -6.29
C LYS A 501 -28.53 -3.52 -7.69
N GLY A 502 -29.32 -4.56 -7.99
CA GLY A 502 -29.23 -5.29 -9.27
C GLY A 502 -28.16 -6.37 -9.30
N ASP A 503 -27.62 -6.74 -8.14
CA ASP A 503 -26.61 -7.78 -7.94
C ASP A 503 -27.01 -8.74 -6.84
N ASN A 504 -26.24 -9.80 -6.64
CA ASN A 504 -26.45 -10.84 -5.65
C ASN A 504 -25.25 -10.94 -4.71
N PHE A 505 -25.51 -11.14 -3.42
CA PHE A 505 -24.48 -11.26 -2.39
C PHE A 505 -24.74 -12.44 -1.46
N SER A 506 -23.67 -12.92 -0.81
CA SER A 506 -23.75 -13.94 0.23
C SER A 506 -24.55 -13.48 1.44
N SER A 507 -24.98 -14.42 2.29
CA SER A 507 -25.36 -14.08 3.66
C SER A 507 -24.17 -13.43 4.37
N LEU A 508 -24.45 -12.61 5.38
CA LEU A 508 -23.42 -12.02 6.23
C LEU A 508 -22.78 -13.11 7.11
N PHE A 509 -21.46 -13.07 7.26
CA PHE A 509 -20.70 -14.03 8.06
C PHE A 509 -19.57 -13.39 8.85
N ARG A 510 -18.98 -14.12 9.80
CA ARG A 510 -17.84 -13.69 10.63
C ARG A 510 -16.83 -14.81 10.78
N TRP A 511 -15.59 -14.44 11.07
CA TRP A 511 -14.52 -15.39 11.41
C TRP A 511 -14.88 -16.20 12.66
N ASP A 512 -14.65 -17.52 12.62
CA ASP A 512 -14.57 -18.35 13.82
C ASP A 512 -13.16 -18.27 14.42
N LEU A 513 -12.95 -17.38 15.39
CA LEU A 513 -11.65 -17.22 16.05
C LEU A 513 -11.22 -18.46 16.87
N ASN A 514 -12.14 -19.39 17.15
CA ASN A 514 -11.84 -20.65 17.83
C ASN A 514 -11.57 -21.82 16.88
N ASP A 515 -11.69 -21.62 15.56
CA ASP A 515 -11.39 -22.66 14.58
C ASP A 515 -9.92 -23.10 14.71
N PRO A 516 -9.63 -24.40 14.94
CA PRO A 516 -8.26 -24.88 15.02
C PRO A 516 -7.46 -24.63 13.73
N LEU A 517 -8.12 -24.56 12.57
CA LEU A 517 -7.47 -24.25 11.29
C LEU A 517 -7.32 -22.75 11.02
N ILE A 518 -7.67 -21.87 11.97
CA ILE A 518 -7.52 -20.42 11.80
C ILE A 518 -6.08 -20.02 11.45
N THR A 519 -5.10 -20.81 11.91
CA THR A 519 -3.67 -20.62 11.61
C THR A 519 -3.32 -20.70 10.13
N GLN A 520 -4.15 -21.37 9.30
CA GLN A 520 -3.96 -21.42 7.85
C GLN A 520 -4.20 -20.04 7.21
N ASN A 521 -5.09 -19.25 7.82
CA ASN A 521 -5.52 -17.94 7.35
C ASN A 521 -4.81 -16.76 8.05
N SER A 522 -3.88 -17.01 8.98
CA SER A 522 -3.46 -15.99 9.97
C SER A 522 -1.95 -15.69 10.05
N GLY A 523 -1.11 -16.36 9.29
CA GLY A 523 0.35 -16.27 9.51
C GLY A 523 0.89 -17.32 10.47
N GLY A 524 0.14 -18.40 10.73
CA GLY A 524 0.46 -19.36 11.80
C GLY A 524 0.21 -18.84 13.22
N ILE A 525 -0.50 -17.71 13.40
CA ILE A 525 -0.81 -17.15 14.72
C ILE A 525 -2.21 -17.53 15.20
N TYR A 526 -2.36 -17.67 16.51
CA TYR A 526 -3.68 -17.67 17.15
C TYR A 526 -3.97 -16.27 17.69
N VAL A 527 -5.23 -15.89 17.73
CA VAL A 527 -5.67 -14.61 18.27
C VAL A 527 -5.75 -14.69 19.79
N HIS A 528 -5.15 -13.73 20.51
CA HIS A 528 -5.20 -13.65 21.97
C HIS A 528 -6.65 -13.58 22.47
N GLY A 529 -6.98 -14.38 23.49
CA GLY A 529 -8.34 -14.54 24.01
C GLY A 529 -9.10 -15.72 23.39
N TYR A 530 -8.54 -16.40 22.37
CA TYR A 530 -9.18 -17.50 21.67
C TYR A 530 -8.28 -18.72 21.54
N GLY A 531 -8.91 -19.90 21.33
CA GLY A 531 -8.19 -21.16 21.14
C GLY A 531 -7.10 -21.42 22.20
N PRO A 532 -5.85 -21.74 21.79
CA PRO A 532 -4.72 -21.94 22.69
C PRO A 532 -4.31 -20.71 23.53
N LEU A 533 -4.72 -19.50 23.14
CA LEU A 533 -4.41 -18.23 23.84
C LEU A 533 -5.61 -17.67 24.63
N SER A 534 -6.61 -18.50 24.89
CA SER A 534 -7.85 -18.13 25.61
C SER A 534 -7.67 -17.64 27.05
N ASN A 535 -6.49 -17.86 27.65
CA ASN A 535 -6.19 -17.38 28.99
C ASN A 535 -5.87 -15.87 29.06
N TYR A 536 -5.65 -15.21 27.93
CA TYR A 536 -5.37 -13.79 27.88
C TYR A 536 -6.64 -12.96 28.15
N THR A 537 -6.71 -12.31 29.32
CA THR A 537 -7.91 -11.57 29.76
C THR A 537 -7.58 -10.22 30.39
N GLU A 538 -6.30 -9.85 30.44
CA GLU A 538 -5.84 -8.65 31.11
C GLU A 538 -5.79 -7.45 30.16
N GLN A 539 -6.51 -6.38 30.52
CA GLN A 539 -6.53 -5.14 29.75
C GLN A 539 -5.36 -4.21 30.19
N PRO A 540 -4.43 -3.85 29.29
CA PRO A 540 -3.25 -3.05 29.65
C PRO A 540 -3.52 -1.55 29.85
N PHE A 541 -4.52 -0.98 29.17
CA PHE A 541 -4.89 0.44 29.23
C PHE A 541 -6.42 0.61 29.18
N ALA A 542 -6.96 1.62 29.85
CA ALA A 542 -8.36 2.02 29.64
C ALA A 542 -8.53 2.67 28.26
N ALA A 543 -9.72 2.63 27.66
CA ALA A 543 -9.93 3.17 26.31
C ALA A 543 -9.65 4.68 26.23
N GLU A 544 -10.02 5.44 27.27
CA GLU A 544 -9.74 6.87 27.43
C GLU A 544 -8.24 7.21 27.63
N ASP A 545 -7.42 6.18 27.91
CA ASP A 545 -5.97 6.27 28.01
C ASP A 545 -5.26 5.89 26.70
N VAL A 546 -6.01 5.57 25.64
CA VAL A 546 -5.51 5.27 24.31
C VAL A 546 -5.96 6.34 23.31
N VAL A 547 -5.05 6.73 22.40
CA VAL A 547 -5.36 7.54 21.22
C VAL A 547 -4.68 6.93 20.00
N VAL A 548 -5.37 6.96 18.85
CA VAL A 548 -4.80 6.51 17.58
C VAL A 548 -4.43 7.71 16.70
N ILE A 549 -3.25 7.67 16.09
CA ILE A 549 -2.79 8.66 15.11
C ILE A 549 -2.72 8.00 13.74
N THR A 550 -3.19 8.71 12.72
CA THR A 550 -3.22 8.28 11.33
C THR A 550 -2.90 9.47 10.43
N ASP A 551 -2.27 9.23 9.29
CA ASP A 551 -2.11 10.17 8.16
C ASP A 551 -3.26 10.01 7.14
N GLY A 552 -4.29 9.26 7.53
CA GLY A 552 -5.39 8.86 6.66
C GLY A 552 -5.07 7.63 5.80
N TYR A 553 -3.83 7.14 5.75
CA TYR A 553 -3.47 6.03 4.86
C TYR A 553 -4.19 4.72 5.20
N CYS A 554 -4.42 4.47 6.49
CA CYS A 554 -5.03 3.26 7.06
C CYS A 554 -5.96 2.51 6.08
N ALA A 555 -5.48 1.36 5.58
CA ALA A 555 -6.13 0.55 4.54
C ALA A 555 -6.18 -0.95 4.92
N SER A 556 -7.04 -1.72 4.25
CA SER A 556 -7.22 -3.16 4.43
C SER A 556 -7.36 -3.51 5.93
N THR A 557 -6.55 -4.42 6.48
CA THR A 557 -6.51 -4.79 7.90
C THR A 557 -6.43 -3.62 8.87
N CYS A 558 -5.80 -2.49 8.51
CA CYS A 558 -5.81 -1.31 9.37
C CYS A 558 -7.22 -0.75 9.54
N THR A 559 -8.07 -0.82 8.52
CA THR A 559 -9.47 -0.37 8.59
C THR A 559 -10.29 -1.26 9.52
N ILE A 560 -10.03 -2.57 9.53
CA ILE A 560 -10.62 -3.54 10.47
C ILE A 560 -10.21 -3.19 11.90
N PHE A 561 -8.91 -2.99 12.13
CA PHE A 561 -8.41 -2.53 13.44
C PHE A 561 -9.05 -1.19 13.84
N SER A 562 -9.22 -0.27 12.89
CA SER A 562 -9.85 1.03 13.13
C SER A 562 -11.32 0.92 13.51
N GLU A 563 -12.08 0.05 12.84
CA GLU A 563 -13.46 -0.24 13.16
C GLU A 563 -13.59 -0.82 14.57
N LEU A 564 -12.73 -1.76 14.94
CA LEU A 564 -12.66 -2.32 16.30
C LEU A 564 -12.34 -1.24 17.35
N MET A 565 -11.28 -0.48 17.14
CA MET A 565 -10.84 0.55 18.09
C MET A 565 -11.87 1.67 18.27
N ARG A 566 -12.48 2.15 17.18
CA ARG A 566 -13.42 3.29 17.20
C ARG A 566 -14.81 2.87 17.61
N GLN A 567 -15.37 1.85 16.96
CA GLN A 567 -16.78 1.49 17.15
C GLN A 567 -17.00 0.58 18.36
N ARG A 568 -16.01 -0.26 18.71
CA ARG A 568 -16.16 -1.21 19.82
C ARG A 568 -15.57 -0.68 21.11
N ALA A 569 -14.34 -0.16 21.07
CA ALA A 569 -13.67 0.38 22.26
C ALA A 569 -13.88 1.89 22.49
N GLY A 570 -14.41 2.64 21.52
CA GLY A 570 -14.65 4.09 21.65
C GLY A 570 -13.36 4.93 21.64
N VAL A 571 -12.24 4.39 21.13
CA VAL A 571 -10.95 5.08 21.08
C VAL A 571 -10.99 6.21 20.04
N LYS A 572 -10.46 7.36 20.43
CA LYS A 572 -10.42 8.59 19.63
C LYS A 572 -9.23 8.64 18.67
N TYR A 573 -9.43 9.31 17.54
CA TYR A 573 -8.48 9.34 16.41
C TYR A 573 -8.02 10.76 16.05
N ILE A 574 -6.72 10.90 15.78
CA ILE A 574 -6.09 12.09 15.21
C ILE A 574 -5.69 11.79 13.78
N SER A 575 -6.23 12.56 12.83
CA SER A 575 -5.74 12.57 11.44
C SER A 575 -4.70 13.68 11.23
N LEU A 576 -3.61 13.37 10.54
CA LEU A 576 -2.52 14.28 10.22
C LEU A 576 -2.62 14.81 8.79
N GLY A 577 -2.27 16.08 8.59
CA GLY A 577 -2.09 16.68 7.27
C GLY A 577 -3.40 16.87 6.49
N GLY A 578 -3.42 16.39 5.24
CA GLY A 578 -4.51 16.56 4.28
C GLY A 578 -4.33 17.77 3.36
N ARG A 579 -5.30 17.98 2.46
CA ARG A 579 -5.31 19.14 1.55
C ARG A 579 -5.33 20.44 2.35
N PRO A 580 -4.74 21.54 1.85
CA PRO A 580 -4.68 22.81 2.57
C PRO A 580 -6.04 23.52 2.54
N ARG A 581 -6.97 23.02 3.35
CA ARG A 581 -8.32 23.51 3.58
C ARG A 581 -8.67 23.41 5.06
N GLU A 582 -9.61 24.24 5.49
CA GLU A 582 -10.18 24.15 6.84
C GLU A 582 -11.05 22.89 7.03
N GLY A 583 -11.26 22.50 8.29
CA GLY A 583 -12.20 21.44 8.66
C GLY A 583 -11.57 20.07 8.89
N ILE A 584 -12.43 19.14 9.34
CA ILE A 584 -12.05 17.78 9.73
C ILE A 584 -11.73 16.91 8.51
N THR A 585 -10.81 15.98 8.69
CA THR A 585 -10.44 14.95 7.71
C THR A 585 -10.87 13.57 8.18
N GLN A 586 -10.93 12.62 7.26
CA GLN A 586 -11.27 11.24 7.56
C GLN A 586 -10.11 10.54 8.27
N ALA A 587 -10.44 9.67 9.24
CA ALA A 587 -9.46 8.86 9.95
C ALA A 587 -8.94 7.68 9.09
N VAL A 588 -9.81 7.12 8.26
CA VAL A 588 -9.56 5.90 7.48
C VAL A 588 -9.79 6.20 6.00
N GLY A 589 -8.71 6.51 5.29
CA GLY A 589 -8.77 6.97 3.91
C GLY A 589 -8.36 5.95 2.85
N GLY A 590 -7.80 4.81 3.26
CA GLY A 590 -7.51 3.69 2.36
C GLY A 590 -8.72 2.78 2.12
N VAL A 591 -8.53 1.76 1.28
CA VAL A 591 -9.53 0.72 0.99
C VAL A 591 -10.00 0.05 2.30
N LYS A 592 -11.32 -0.08 2.46
CA LYS A 592 -11.99 -0.69 3.63
C LYS A 592 -12.63 -2.04 3.32
N GLY A 593 -12.30 -2.61 2.16
CA GLY A 593 -12.49 -4.04 1.87
C GLY A 593 -11.83 -4.90 2.95
N THR A 594 -12.54 -5.88 3.49
CA THR A 594 -12.05 -6.69 4.61
C THR A 594 -11.15 -7.83 4.18
N ASN A 595 -11.12 -8.14 2.88
CA ASN A 595 -10.19 -9.09 2.28
C ASN A 595 -10.12 -8.92 0.75
N ASP A 596 -8.91 -8.98 0.20
CA ASP A 596 -8.64 -9.09 -1.22
C ASP A 596 -8.30 -10.52 -1.65
N LEU A 597 -8.46 -10.80 -2.95
CA LEU A 597 -7.99 -12.04 -3.57
C LEU A 597 -7.13 -11.73 -4.80
N PRO A 598 -5.92 -12.31 -4.89
CA PRO A 598 -5.15 -12.29 -6.12
C PRO A 598 -5.84 -13.06 -7.24
N TRP A 599 -5.67 -12.60 -8.47
CA TRP A 599 -6.26 -13.29 -9.64
C TRP A 599 -5.66 -14.69 -9.83
N THR A 600 -4.38 -14.88 -9.47
CA THR A 600 -3.73 -16.20 -9.48
C THR A 600 -4.42 -17.17 -8.51
N TYR A 601 -4.81 -16.69 -7.33
CA TYR A 601 -5.54 -17.49 -6.36
C TYR A 601 -6.98 -17.76 -6.82
N ILE A 602 -7.65 -16.79 -7.44
CA ILE A 602 -8.96 -17.01 -8.07
C ILE A 602 -8.89 -18.10 -9.16
N GLN A 603 -7.89 -18.03 -10.04
CA GLN A 603 -7.66 -19.06 -11.05
C GLN A 603 -7.41 -20.42 -10.42
N PHE A 604 -6.57 -20.47 -9.39
CA PHE A 604 -6.32 -21.69 -8.63
C PHE A 604 -7.60 -22.27 -8.04
N LEU A 605 -8.43 -21.48 -7.36
CA LEU A 605 -9.69 -21.94 -6.77
C LEU A 605 -10.62 -22.57 -7.81
N ALA A 606 -10.78 -21.92 -8.96
CA ALA A 606 -11.60 -22.42 -10.06
C ALA A 606 -11.05 -23.74 -10.62
N GLN A 607 -9.75 -23.82 -10.89
CA GLN A 607 -9.11 -25.03 -11.42
C GLN A 607 -9.11 -26.17 -10.39
N TYR A 608 -8.85 -25.88 -9.12
CA TYR A 608 -8.84 -26.86 -8.03
C TYR A 608 -10.23 -27.46 -7.81
N ALA A 609 -11.29 -26.65 -7.88
CA ALA A 609 -12.67 -27.14 -7.84
C ALA A 609 -13.03 -28.07 -9.02
N VAL A 610 -12.32 -27.96 -10.16
CA VAL A 610 -12.54 -28.87 -11.31
C VAL A 610 -11.68 -30.13 -11.17
N LEU A 611 -10.39 -29.97 -10.87
CA LEU A 611 -9.40 -31.04 -10.95
C LEU A 611 -9.29 -31.89 -9.68
N ASN A 612 -9.57 -31.32 -8.51
CA ASN A 612 -9.20 -31.92 -7.22
C ASN A 612 -10.41 -32.28 -6.34
N THR A 613 -11.63 -31.84 -6.68
CA THR A 613 -12.85 -32.17 -5.92
C THR A 613 -13.81 -33.09 -6.67
N THR A 614 -13.48 -33.46 -7.92
CA THR A 614 -14.29 -34.36 -8.76
C THR A 614 -13.78 -35.80 -8.71
N SER A 615 -14.66 -36.76 -8.99
CA SER A 615 -14.33 -38.19 -8.98
C SER A 615 -14.43 -38.87 -10.35
N SER A 616 -14.89 -38.16 -11.39
CA SER A 616 -15.04 -38.70 -12.74
C SER A 616 -14.77 -37.66 -13.83
N ALA A 617 -14.39 -38.14 -15.02
CA ALA A 617 -14.21 -37.28 -16.19
C ALA A 617 -15.52 -36.62 -16.65
N GLU A 618 -16.67 -37.23 -16.34
CA GLU A 618 -17.99 -36.68 -16.65
C GLU A 618 -18.29 -35.45 -15.78
N GLU A 619 -17.95 -35.49 -14.49
CA GLU A 619 -18.07 -34.32 -13.59
C GLU A 619 -17.15 -33.19 -14.04
N VAL A 620 -15.90 -33.49 -14.41
CA VAL A 620 -14.96 -32.50 -14.98
C VAL A 620 -15.55 -31.85 -16.24
N ALA A 621 -16.11 -32.63 -17.16
CA ALA A 621 -16.72 -32.11 -18.37
C ALA A 621 -17.97 -31.26 -18.08
N GLN A 622 -18.75 -31.59 -17.05
CA GLN A 622 -19.89 -30.79 -16.62
C GLN A 622 -19.44 -29.43 -16.05
N LEU A 623 -18.44 -29.41 -15.16
CA LEU A 623 -17.92 -28.17 -14.60
C LEU A 623 -17.26 -27.28 -15.66
N ASN A 624 -16.57 -27.87 -16.64
CA ASN A 624 -16.02 -27.12 -17.78
C ASN A 624 -17.09 -26.56 -18.75
N ASN A 625 -18.38 -26.89 -18.59
CA ASN A 625 -19.47 -26.23 -19.32
C ASN A 625 -20.04 -25.01 -18.59
N THR A 626 -19.45 -24.61 -17.45
CA THR A 626 -19.86 -23.46 -16.63
C THR A 626 -18.88 -22.29 -16.79
N GLU A 627 -19.09 -21.20 -16.05
CA GLU A 627 -18.16 -20.08 -15.92
C GLU A 627 -16.74 -20.50 -15.52
N LEU A 628 -16.55 -21.63 -14.83
CA LEU A 628 -15.22 -22.10 -14.41
C LEU A 628 -14.27 -22.33 -15.59
N ASN A 629 -14.77 -22.57 -16.80
CA ASN A 629 -13.92 -22.74 -17.98
C ASN A 629 -13.21 -21.44 -18.42
N GLN A 630 -13.64 -20.28 -17.93
CA GLN A 630 -13.02 -19.00 -18.26
C GLN A 630 -11.67 -18.79 -17.56
N TYR A 631 -11.32 -19.61 -16.56
CA TYR A 631 -10.09 -19.51 -15.79
C TYR A 631 -8.95 -20.40 -16.31
N TRP A 632 -9.06 -20.98 -17.51
CA TRP A 632 -7.97 -21.73 -18.16
C TRP A 632 -7.03 -20.88 -19.01
N SER A 633 -7.35 -19.59 -19.20
CA SER A 633 -6.51 -18.66 -19.97
C SER A 633 -5.42 -18.04 -19.10
N SER A 634 -4.19 -18.02 -19.62
CA SER A 634 -3.05 -17.33 -18.99
C SER A 634 -2.89 -15.88 -19.46
N VAL A 635 -3.70 -15.40 -20.42
CA VAL A 635 -3.48 -14.11 -21.09
C VAL A 635 -3.31 -12.93 -20.13
N PRO A 636 -4.14 -12.74 -19.08
CA PRO A 636 -3.94 -11.61 -18.16
C PRO A 636 -2.65 -11.72 -17.34
N PHE A 637 -2.14 -12.93 -17.11
CA PHE A 637 -0.88 -13.13 -16.40
C PHE A 637 0.32 -12.85 -17.31
N ASP A 638 0.25 -13.30 -18.56
CA ASP A 638 1.27 -13.07 -19.58
C ASP A 638 1.42 -11.58 -19.95
N ARG A 639 0.35 -10.81 -19.74
CA ARG A 639 0.25 -9.37 -20.05
C ARG A 639 0.34 -8.47 -18.80
N LEU A 640 0.69 -9.04 -17.64
CA LEU A 640 0.94 -8.28 -16.42
C LEU A 640 2.34 -7.67 -16.44
N ALA A 641 2.47 -6.45 -15.93
CA ALA A 641 3.77 -5.88 -15.64
C ALA A 641 4.59 -6.69 -14.64
N ILE A 642 5.88 -6.87 -14.92
CA ILE A 642 6.78 -7.66 -14.08
C ILE A 642 6.80 -7.11 -12.67
N GLY A 643 6.50 -7.97 -11.70
CA GLY A 643 6.35 -7.58 -10.30
C GLY A 643 5.23 -6.59 -10.09
N SER A 644 4.06 -6.77 -10.68
CA SER A 644 2.88 -5.99 -10.27
C SER A 644 1.85 -6.91 -9.63
N ALA A 645 1.04 -6.37 -8.72
CA ALA A 645 -0.13 -7.11 -8.25
C ALA A 645 -1.18 -7.23 -9.36
N MET A 646 -2.00 -8.27 -9.21
CA MET A 646 -3.32 -8.34 -9.81
C MET A 646 -4.31 -8.85 -8.77
N ASN A 647 -5.17 -7.97 -8.27
CA ASN A 647 -6.02 -8.27 -7.13
C ASN A 647 -7.44 -7.72 -7.35
N VAL A 648 -8.38 -8.26 -6.57
CA VAL A 648 -9.71 -7.68 -6.39
C VAL A 648 -10.01 -7.51 -4.91
N ASN A 649 -10.81 -6.50 -4.58
CA ASN A 649 -11.50 -6.40 -3.31
C ASN A 649 -12.63 -7.43 -3.26
N PHE A 650 -12.45 -8.50 -2.49
CA PHE A 650 -13.36 -9.63 -2.51
C PHE A 650 -14.43 -9.58 -1.41
N ARG A 651 -14.05 -9.21 -0.19
CA ARG A 651 -15.00 -9.11 0.93
C ARG A 651 -15.35 -7.67 1.26
N ASP A 652 -16.64 -7.38 1.25
CA ASP A 652 -17.21 -6.18 1.86
C ASP A 652 -17.33 -6.38 3.38
N GLY A 653 -17.00 -5.36 4.17
CA GLY A 653 -17.41 -5.28 5.58
C GLY A 653 -18.72 -4.52 5.73
N ILE A 654 -19.69 -5.09 6.43
CA ILE A 654 -21.00 -4.50 6.75
C ILE A 654 -21.08 -4.25 8.24
N ARG A 655 -21.28 -2.98 8.62
CA ARG A 655 -21.36 -2.57 10.02
C ARG A 655 -22.59 -3.18 10.67
N ASP A 656 -22.43 -3.63 11.92
CA ASP A 656 -23.56 -4.18 12.69
C ASP A 656 -24.71 -3.17 12.78
N GLY A 657 -25.92 -3.64 12.48
CA GLY A 657 -27.12 -2.83 12.55
C GLY A 657 -27.30 -1.82 11.41
N ASP A 658 -26.45 -1.83 10.38
CA ASP A 658 -26.68 -1.03 9.17
C ASP A 658 -27.79 -1.68 8.31
N GLU A 659 -29.00 -1.15 8.41
CA GLU A 659 -30.16 -1.62 7.63
C GLU A 659 -30.02 -1.38 6.12
N THR A 660 -29.06 -0.56 5.68
CA THR A 660 -28.81 -0.29 4.26
C THR A 660 -27.85 -1.28 3.61
N ASP A 661 -27.17 -2.11 4.42
CA ASP A 661 -26.11 -3.03 3.99
C ASP A 661 -25.05 -2.34 3.10
N THR A 662 -24.71 -1.10 3.44
CA THR A 662 -23.71 -0.32 2.71
C THR A 662 -22.32 -0.80 3.13
N PRO A 663 -21.45 -1.23 2.18
CA PRO A 663 -20.09 -1.60 2.52
C PRO A 663 -19.36 -0.45 3.20
N LEU A 664 -18.56 -0.77 4.21
CA LEU A 664 -17.69 0.19 4.90
C LEU A 664 -16.83 0.98 3.92
N GLN A 665 -16.45 0.38 2.77
CA GLN A 665 -15.80 1.04 1.63
C GLN A 665 -16.44 2.38 1.25
N PHE A 666 -17.76 2.51 1.37
CA PHE A 666 -18.51 3.70 0.96
C PHE A 666 -18.97 4.59 2.12
N ILE A 667 -18.51 4.30 3.35
CA ILE A 667 -18.84 5.08 4.55
C ILE A 667 -17.73 6.08 4.85
N TYR A 668 -18.09 7.36 4.95
CA TYR A 668 -17.16 8.41 5.39
C TYR A 668 -16.99 8.39 6.91
N GLU A 669 -15.74 8.37 7.38
CA GLU A 669 -15.43 8.22 8.80
C GLU A 669 -14.53 9.35 9.32
N PRO A 670 -15.12 10.43 9.86
CA PRO A 670 -14.34 11.56 10.35
C PRO A 670 -13.42 11.16 11.51
N ALA A 671 -12.24 11.75 11.56
CA ALA A 671 -11.42 11.76 12.76
C ALA A 671 -12.04 12.67 13.84
N ASP A 672 -11.59 12.52 15.07
CA ASP A 672 -12.02 13.39 16.17
C ASP A 672 -11.23 14.70 16.18
N CYS A 673 -9.98 14.68 15.70
CA CYS A 673 -9.10 15.83 15.61
C CYS A 673 -8.25 15.79 14.35
N ARG A 674 -8.04 16.96 13.74
CA ARG A 674 -7.08 17.14 12.65
C ARG A 674 -5.90 18.00 13.09
N ILE A 675 -4.68 17.48 12.94
CA ILE A 675 -3.42 18.21 13.19
C ILE A 675 -2.67 18.39 11.88
N LEU A 676 -2.19 19.61 11.61
CA LEU A 676 -1.34 19.86 10.43
C LEU A 676 0.11 19.48 10.72
N TYR A 677 0.79 18.87 9.74
CA TYR A 677 2.23 18.66 9.82
C TYR A 677 2.95 20.01 9.95
N THR A 678 3.96 20.07 10.80
CA THR A 678 4.93 21.17 10.85
C THR A 678 6.27 20.69 10.28
N LYS A 679 7.16 21.60 9.87
CA LYS A 679 8.52 21.21 9.42
C LYS A 679 9.27 20.33 10.43
N GLN A 680 9.05 20.54 11.73
CA GLN A 680 9.66 19.71 12.76
C GLN A 680 9.12 18.26 12.74
N MET A 681 7.82 18.10 12.45
CA MET A 681 7.18 16.78 12.36
C MET A 681 7.64 15.99 11.14
N THR A 682 8.18 16.64 10.10
CA THR A 682 8.72 15.93 8.93
C THR A 682 10.13 15.38 9.15
N ILE A 683 10.78 15.69 10.28
CA ILE A 683 12.14 15.25 10.61
C ILE A 683 12.25 14.52 11.97
N ASP A 684 11.33 14.75 12.90
CA ASP A 684 11.32 14.08 14.20
C ASP A 684 9.91 13.55 14.49
N ILE A 685 9.72 12.23 14.39
CA ILE A 685 8.42 11.59 14.64
C ILE A 685 7.94 11.84 16.09
N THR A 686 8.86 12.07 17.03
CA THR A 686 8.48 12.36 18.43
C THR A 686 7.76 13.69 18.57
N ALA A 687 7.90 14.62 17.62
CA ALA A 687 7.11 15.85 17.58
C ALA A 687 5.62 15.58 17.30
N ILE A 688 5.31 14.57 16.47
CA ILE A 688 3.94 14.12 16.22
C ILE A 688 3.36 13.49 17.48
N TRP A 689 4.08 12.52 18.07
CA TRP A 689 3.62 11.80 19.26
C TRP A 689 3.41 12.73 20.46
N LYS A 690 4.27 13.73 20.63
CA LYS A 690 4.10 14.75 21.67
C LYS A 690 2.91 15.66 21.41
N ALA A 691 2.69 16.11 20.17
CA ALA A 691 1.52 16.93 19.82
C ALA A 691 0.20 16.16 20.05
N ALA A 692 0.18 14.86 19.77
CA ALA A 692 -0.95 14.00 20.06
C ALA A 692 -1.19 13.84 21.57
N ALA A 693 -0.13 13.58 22.35
CA ALA A 693 -0.23 13.49 23.79
C ALA A 693 -0.68 14.82 24.44
N ASP A 694 -0.14 15.94 23.98
CA ASP A 694 -0.53 17.30 24.41
C ASP A 694 -2.02 17.56 24.16
N THR A 695 -2.48 17.23 22.95
CA THR A 695 -3.86 17.41 22.51
C THR A 695 -4.83 16.56 23.32
N THR A 696 -4.45 15.30 23.57
CA THR A 696 -5.34 14.32 24.20
C THR A 696 -5.37 14.48 25.73
N TRP A 697 -4.21 14.70 26.35
CA TRP A 697 -4.06 14.64 27.81
C TRP A 697 -3.30 15.82 28.43
N GLY A 698 -2.55 16.60 27.64
CA GLY A 698 -1.69 17.68 28.12
C GLY A 698 -2.38 19.04 28.31
N GLY A 699 -3.63 19.19 27.87
CA GLY A 699 -4.38 20.45 27.99
C GLY A 699 -4.00 21.51 26.95
N LYS A 700 -3.20 21.13 25.95
CA LYS A 700 -2.80 22.00 24.84
C LYS A 700 -3.24 21.38 23.52
N SER A 701 -4.33 21.89 22.96
CA SER A 701 -4.83 21.39 21.68
C SER A 701 -3.95 21.85 20.51
N HIS A 702 -3.56 20.89 19.68
CA HIS A 702 -2.97 21.11 18.36
C HIS A 702 -3.97 20.92 17.22
N CYS A 703 -5.25 20.64 17.53
CA CYS A 703 -6.29 20.47 16.52
C CYS A 703 -6.57 21.80 15.81
N ILE A 704 -6.58 21.77 14.48
CA ILE A 704 -7.15 22.86 13.67
C ILE A 704 -8.67 22.68 13.47
N ALA A 705 -9.17 21.46 13.64
CA ALA A 705 -10.58 21.11 13.59
C ALA A 705 -10.84 19.88 14.48
N GLY A 706 -12.02 19.85 15.10
CA GLY A 706 -12.43 18.81 16.04
C GLY A 706 -11.81 18.97 17.44
N ASP A 707 -12.19 18.07 18.35
CA ASP A 707 -11.71 18.01 19.73
C ASP A 707 -11.90 16.61 20.35
N PHE A 708 -11.32 16.42 21.54
CA PHE A 708 -11.33 15.16 22.29
C PHE A 708 -12.37 15.13 23.42
N GLY A 709 -13.47 15.87 23.28
CA GLY A 709 -14.49 16.03 24.33
C GLY A 709 -14.74 14.76 25.15
N GLY A 710 -14.70 14.89 26.48
CA GLY A 710 -14.86 13.78 27.42
C GLY A 710 -13.56 13.16 27.96
N TYR A 711 -12.42 13.36 27.29
CA TYR A 711 -11.12 12.92 27.81
C TYR A 711 -10.62 13.87 28.91
N SER A 712 -10.05 13.31 29.98
CA SER A 712 -9.44 14.12 31.04
C SER A 712 -8.17 14.80 30.54
N THR A 713 -8.15 16.13 30.61
CA THR A 713 -6.98 16.95 30.24
C THR A 713 -6.13 17.29 31.47
N ASN A 714 -4.90 17.76 31.24
CA ASN A 714 -3.90 18.07 32.27
C ASN A 714 -3.48 16.86 33.13
N THR A 715 -3.48 15.66 32.55
CA THR A 715 -3.07 14.43 33.25
C THR A 715 -1.65 13.99 32.93
N LEU A 716 -0.95 14.69 32.03
CA LEU A 716 0.47 14.43 31.78
C LEU A 716 1.30 14.93 32.95
N THR A 717 2.10 14.04 33.54
CA THR A 717 2.99 14.40 34.64
C THR A 717 4.41 13.92 34.38
N LYS A 718 5.37 14.75 34.77
CA LYS A 718 6.76 14.31 34.88
C LYS A 718 6.89 13.44 36.12
N ARG A 719 7.36 12.21 35.96
CA ARG A 719 7.64 11.30 37.07
C ARG A 719 9.09 10.88 37.14
N GLU A 720 9.45 10.24 38.25
CA GLU A 720 10.74 9.57 38.39
C GLU A 720 10.82 8.40 37.40
N LEU A 721 11.95 8.33 36.70
CA LEU A 721 12.23 7.31 35.70
C LEU A 721 12.97 6.15 36.36
N SER A 722 12.65 4.92 35.96
CA SER A 722 13.51 3.78 36.31
C SER A 722 14.88 3.91 35.63
N GLY A 723 15.91 3.24 36.15
CA GLY A 723 17.26 3.30 35.55
C GLY A 723 17.31 2.90 34.07
N ARG A 724 16.43 1.99 33.63
CA ARG A 724 16.28 1.63 32.21
C ARG A 724 15.68 2.76 31.38
N GLU A 725 14.69 3.47 31.92
CA GLU A 725 14.06 4.63 31.27
C GLU A 725 15.02 5.82 31.21
N GLU A 726 15.82 6.06 32.26
CA GLU A 726 16.85 7.10 32.23
C GLU A 726 17.90 6.84 31.13
N ALA A 727 18.34 5.58 31.00
CA ALA A 727 19.27 5.19 29.93
C ALA A 727 18.64 5.40 28.55
N LEU A 728 17.35 5.09 28.38
CA LEU A 728 16.62 5.33 27.14
C LEU A 728 16.50 6.83 26.83
N SER A 729 16.10 7.66 27.79
CA SER A 729 16.02 9.12 27.59
C SER A 729 17.39 9.72 27.25
N LYS A 730 18.48 9.27 27.88
CA LYS A 730 19.84 9.70 27.49
C LYS A 730 20.16 9.36 26.04
N ARG A 731 19.80 8.15 25.58
CA ARG A 731 19.97 7.74 24.18
C ARG A 731 19.10 8.55 23.23
N MET A 732 17.85 8.87 23.60
CA MET A 732 16.97 9.73 22.80
C MET A 732 17.54 11.15 22.65
N LYS A 733 18.01 11.75 23.76
CA LYS A 733 18.66 13.08 23.73
C LYS A 733 19.94 13.08 22.90
N GLN A 734 20.72 11.99 22.94
CA GLN A 734 21.90 11.84 22.09
C GLN A 734 21.53 11.67 20.62
N TRP A 735 20.56 10.81 20.31
CA TRP A 735 20.04 10.60 18.95
C TRP A 735 19.59 11.91 18.33
N ARG A 736 18.74 12.69 19.02
CA ARG A 736 18.22 13.97 18.51
C ARG A 736 19.33 14.98 18.19
N ARG A 737 20.41 15.00 18.97
CA ARG A 737 21.59 15.87 18.71
C ARG A 737 22.44 15.42 17.53
N ASN A 738 22.34 14.15 17.15
CA ASN A 738 23.14 13.56 16.09
C ASN A 738 22.41 13.50 14.74
N LEU A 739 21.12 13.85 14.69
CA LEU A 739 20.35 13.90 13.46
C LEU A 739 20.99 14.86 12.45
N ALA A 740 21.04 14.43 11.20
CA ALA A 740 21.62 15.21 10.12
C ALA A 740 21.01 14.86 8.76
N PRO A 741 21.23 15.68 7.70
CA PRO A 741 20.53 15.50 6.43
C PRO A 741 20.76 14.14 5.74
N GLN A 742 21.90 13.49 6.00
CA GLN A 742 22.26 12.21 5.41
C GLN A 742 21.52 11.02 6.02
N ASP A 743 20.85 11.21 7.16
CA ASP A 743 19.98 10.18 7.77
C ASP A 743 18.68 9.98 6.97
N TYR A 744 18.34 10.91 6.07
CA TYR A 744 17.07 10.92 5.32
C TYR A 744 17.32 10.61 3.84
N PRO A 745 16.92 9.43 3.34
CA PRO A 745 17.11 9.09 1.94
C PRO A 745 16.24 9.97 1.04
N LEU A 746 16.82 10.52 -0.03
CA LEU A 746 16.09 11.28 -1.06
C LEU A 746 15.85 10.47 -2.35
N ASP A 747 16.16 9.17 -2.30
CA ASP A 747 15.82 8.15 -3.31
C ASP A 747 15.54 6.85 -2.54
N VAL A 748 14.29 6.38 -2.55
CA VAL A 748 13.97 5.02 -2.12
C VAL A 748 13.96 4.16 -3.37
N ARG A 749 15.02 3.37 -3.56
CA ARG A 749 15.12 2.48 -4.73
C ARG A 749 14.20 1.29 -4.55
N THR A 750 13.05 1.30 -5.22
CA THR A 750 12.29 0.07 -5.47
C THR A 750 12.95 -0.68 -6.63
N ASP A 751 13.92 -1.55 -6.35
CA ASP A 751 14.50 -2.46 -7.35
C ASP A 751 13.65 -3.74 -7.41
N MET A 752 12.71 -3.78 -8.34
CA MET A 752 11.74 -4.86 -8.51
C MET A 752 12.39 -6.19 -8.92
N ARG A 753 13.61 -6.16 -9.46
CA ARG A 753 14.38 -7.38 -9.83
C ARG A 753 15.01 -8.08 -8.63
N LYS A 754 15.22 -7.35 -7.54
CA LYS A 754 15.73 -7.90 -6.26
C LYS A 754 14.60 -8.21 -5.28
N ALA A 755 13.36 -7.85 -5.61
CA ALA A 755 12.21 -8.37 -4.90
C ALA A 755 12.16 -9.88 -5.17
N LYS A 756 12.18 -10.69 -4.11
CA LYS A 756 11.86 -12.11 -4.22
C LYS A 756 10.35 -12.21 -4.32
N ILE A 757 9.86 -12.43 -5.55
CA ILE A 757 8.43 -12.29 -5.89
C ILE A 757 7.62 -13.57 -5.64
N MET A 758 8.28 -14.68 -5.31
CA MET A 758 7.61 -15.93 -4.89
C MET A 758 7.76 -16.22 -3.38
N GLY A 759 7.88 -15.18 -2.56
CA GLY A 759 7.84 -15.30 -1.10
C GLY A 759 7.04 -14.16 -0.50
N ASP A 760 5.83 -14.48 -0.05
CA ASP A 760 5.08 -13.87 1.04
C ASP A 760 4.69 -12.39 0.88
N GLY A 761 3.42 -12.22 0.47
CA GLY A 761 2.57 -11.03 0.58
C GLY A 761 3.29 -9.68 0.57
N VAL A 762 3.67 -9.21 -0.60
CA VAL A 762 3.70 -7.75 -0.78
C VAL A 762 2.24 -7.34 -0.95
N MET A 763 1.70 -6.47 -0.08
CA MET A 763 0.62 -5.56 -0.47
C MET A 763 1.23 -4.71 -1.60
N TRP A 764 1.19 -5.28 -2.80
CA TRP A 764 1.81 -4.76 -3.99
C TRP A 764 1.17 -3.39 -4.29
N PRO A 765 1.93 -2.28 -4.22
CA PRO A 765 1.40 -0.92 -4.37
C PRO A 765 0.69 -0.67 -5.70
#